data_AF-A0A8X7MSL1-F1
#
_entry.id   AF-A0A8X7MSL1-F1
#
_cell.length_a   1.000
_cell.length_b   1.000
_cell.length_c   1.000
_cell.angle_alpha   90.00
_cell.angle_beta   90.00
_cell.angle_gamma   90.00
#
_symmetry.space_group_name_H-M   'P 1'
#
loop_
_entity.id
_entity.type
_entity.pdbx_description
1 polymer ?
#
loop_
_entity_poly.entity_id
_entity_poly.type
_entity_poly.pdbx_seq_one_letter_code
_entity_poly.pdbx_strand_id
1 'polypeptide(L)'
;MSLSTRDELPDTIHLADLQLPPQRFRYLNDLWDRTSDISPQPAIVTVAISTDLANTALTDGRDSLAGTVNYGTASKAILALASGSQAQKGWDGIEHLAEEIARVLINQQGAPALRLTLTLPKALLSCDGLDFVGEWHRSKATESDNDRPVCSAQQYIVRALKLNALIGLNPCEREHLQPISVTLRFDVTLGDSTGTNSQVSRASWNPRSLVKDLSTYIAKSTDYGTVEALSTAIAQLCFAENYLPTDDDSDQPRTPRIDRISVRVDKPSAVILASAAGAEVVRNRTFFHQRPHSLPIESFFSEYSTPVRTINGSAPGFQWYTAFLSLGSNLGVRSAAIHSALRLLNSARKAQGKTGHDRWAFKSDSSQADGDIPLCKMVDTSFMYETAPMYVEKQPRFLNAAVEITTRLPPLDLLDLTQAIEAYLGRDHAVSLAQPKGPRVVDLDMLWHDGVYEHLHENSSHPKAIYTSPRLNLPHIGLAEREFVLRPLADIQPGWRHPVDGRTTTQMLSAIKADPGMRRVLPIRNTASDTERTLAFPSRTYLMSIVNTTPDSFSDGGMYHNNVERTVSSAMEMLRDGADIVDIGGMSTAPGRPDVEEAEEANRVVPIVQGVRRAEAAQGAATQPPAIISVDTFRPSVAHAALDAGASLINDVTGARGTWSDEDDDNLRGDGTSSKNELGDEMLALVAERGVPIVLMHMRGTSRTMTNVVNTTYAGVEAAEAVVVAVREELRICVQRALRAGVPRWNIILDPGIGFAKSREGSLALVRRVGDITSPRVERVEVREHKDEDDDEGDALARFVPNLSLRNFPVLIGPSRKRFLAPTTAYTSAAAARTAHASANGASTGPATAPTAPVSPDPQDRVFSTAAACAAGVAGGCDFVRVHDTHAMLDVVRTADAIWRVGAPSTSPSASSLV
;
A
#
# COMPACT_ATOMS: atom_id res chain seq x y z
N MET A 1 -48.65 -3.00 25.76
CA MET A 1 -49.86 -2.89 26.61
C MET A 1 -50.94 -3.83 26.09
N SER A 2 -51.76 -4.31 27.01
CA SER A 2 -53.02 -5.03 26.79
C SER A 2 -53.92 -4.35 25.77
N LEU A 3 -54.40 -5.14 24.82
CA LEU A 3 -55.53 -4.86 23.96
C LEU A 3 -56.77 -4.52 24.80
N SER A 4 -57.32 -3.31 24.66
CA SER A 4 -58.74 -3.02 24.87
C SER A 4 -59.07 -1.53 24.61
N THR A 5 -60.00 -1.31 23.67
CA THR A 5 -60.77 -0.08 23.35
C THR A 5 -60.14 1.01 22.47
N ARG A 6 -60.26 0.82 21.13
CA ARG A 6 -60.89 1.76 20.18
C ARG A 6 -60.86 1.16 18.76
N ASP A 7 -61.88 0.37 18.44
CA ASP A 7 -62.24 -0.03 17.08
C ASP A 7 -63.04 1.09 16.39
N GLU A 8 -62.38 2.21 16.10
CA GLU A 8 -62.82 3.15 15.07
C GLU A 8 -61.65 3.29 14.11
N LEU A 9 -61.82 2.89 12.84
CA LEU A 9 -60.83 3.14 11.79
C LEU A 9 -60.80 4.67 11.59
N PRO A 10 -59.73 5.38 11.99
CA PRO A 10 -59.72 6.83 11.83
C PRO A 10 -59.65 7.17 10.34
N ASP A 11 -60.56 8.02 9.87
CA ASP A 11 -60.45 8.58 8.53
C ASP A 11 -59.17 9.41 8.41
N THR A 12 -58.58 9.47 7.22
CA THR A 12 -57.25 10.10 7.04
C THR A 12 -57.25 11.05 5.85
N ILE A 13 -56.76 12.27 6.08
CA ILE A 13 -56.46 13.24 5.03
C ILE A 13 -54.98 13.10 4.65
N HIS A 14 -54.72 12.87 3.36
CA HIS A 14 -53.36 12.71 2.84
C HIS A 14 -52.88 13.97 2.11
N LEU A 15 -51.72 14.46 2.52
CA LEU A 15 -50.91 15.43 1.78
C LEU A 15 -49.63 14.70 1.37
N ALA A 16 -49.58 14.23 0.13
CA ALA A 16 -48.45 13.45 -0.37
C ALA A 16 -47.43 14.31 -1.13
N ASP A 17 -46.16 14.00 -0.92
CA ASP A 17 -45.01 14.48 -1.69
C ASP A 17 -44.89 16.00 -1.85
N LEU A 18 -45.24 16.75 -0.79
CA LEU A 18 -45.06 18.20 -0.75
C LEU A 18 -43.56 18.52 -0.78
N GLN A 19 -43.11 19.09 -1.90
CA GLN A 19 -41.72 19.50 -2.06
C GLN A 19 -41.44 20.77 -1.25
N LEU A 20 -40.48 20.67 -0.34
CA LEU A 20 -39.98 21.82 0.40
C LEU A 20 -38.87 22.52 -0.39
N PRO A 21 -38.69 23.85 -0.19
CA PRO A 21 -37.46 24.51 -0.63
C PRO A 21 -36.24 23.81 0.01
N PRO A 22 -35.03 23.93 -0.58
CA PRO A 22 -33.83 23.28 -0.07
C PRO A 22 -33.56 23.58 1.41
N GLN A 23 -33.46 22.54 2.25
CA GLN A 23 -33.30 22.62 3.71
C GLN A 23 -31.87 22.32 4.14
N ARG A 24 -31.38 22.99 5.19
CA ARG A 24 -30.03 22.79 5.74
C ARG A 24 -30.11 21.94 7.01
N PHE A 25 -29.27 20.91 7.12
CA PHE A 25 -29.24 19.99 8.27
C PHE A 25 -27.82 19.87 8.83
N ARG A 26 -27.60 20.22 10.10
CA ARG A 26 -26.26 20.29 10.72
C ARG A 26 -25.57 18.92 10.81
N TYR A 27 -26.31 17.88 11.17
CA TYR A 27 -25.76 16.52 11.32
C TYR A 27 -25.76 15.69 10.02
N LEU A 28 -26.12 16.30 8.88
CA LEU A 28 -26.17 15.68 7.54
C LEU A 28 -25.34 16.49 6.51
N ASN A 29 -24.18 17.03 6.89
CA ASN A 29 -23.28 17.81 6.01
C ASN A 29 -22.75 17.00 4.80
N ASP A 30 -21.89 17.57 3.95
CA ASP A 30 -21.26 16.85 2.82
C ASP A 30 -20.05 16.00 3.25
N LEU A 31 -19.59 15.06 2.39
CA LEU A 31 -18.47 14.14 2.67
C LEU A 31 -17.12 14.84 2.88
N TRP A 32 -17.10 16.16 2.68
CA TRP A 32 -15.91 17.02 2.70
C TRP A 32 -15.82 17.84 3.98
N ASP A 33 -16.78 17.66 4.90
CA ASP A 33 -16.89 18.32 6.21
C ASP A 33 -16.55 19.81 6.13
N ARG A 34 -17.13 20.48 5.11
CA ARG A 34 -16.99 21.92 4.92
C ARG A 34 -17.68 22.62 6.08
N THR A 35 -16.91 22.95 7.11
CA THR A 35 -17.40 23.59 8.35
C THR A 35 -18.00 24.98 8.14
N SER A 36 -17.86 25.57 6.95
CA SER A 36 -18.35 26.91 6.62
C SER A 36 -19.62 26.98 5.78
N ASP A 37 -20.10 25.88 5.15
CA ASP A 37 -21.28 25.91 4.27
C ASP A 37 -22.13 24.62 4.36
N ILE A 38 -23.15 24.62 5.23
CA ILE A 38 -24.17 23.54 5.26
C ILE A 38 -24.94 23.57 3.94
N SER A 39 -24.68 22.58 3.08
CA SER A 39 -25.31 22.48 1.76
C SER A 39 -26.81 22.19 1.89
N PRO A 40 -27.68 22.99 1.25
CA PRO A 40 -29.12 22.77 1.34
C PRO A 40 -29.54 21.58 0.47
N GLN A 41 -30.40 20.72 1.02
CA GLN A 41 -30.88 19.47 0.42
C GLN A 41 -32.38 19.55 0.13
N PRO A 42 -32.87 19.02 -1.00
CA PRO A 42 -34.30 18.92 -1.23
C PRO A 42 -34.92 17.98 -0.19
N ALA A 43 -36.05 18.36 0.37
CA ALA A 43 -36.82 17.56 1.31
C ALA A 43 -38.26 17.43 0.80
N ILE A 44 -38.84 16.25 0.96
CA ILE A 44 -40.20 15.93 0.55
C ILE A 44 -40.98 15.53 1.79
N VAL A 45 -42.14 16.15 2.02
CA VAL A 45 -43.01 15.88 3.15
C VAL A 45 -44.26 15.17 2.67
N THR A 46 -44.56 14.03 3.30
CA THR A 46 -45.85 13.35 3.18
C THR A 46 -46.50 13.29 4.56
N VAL A 47 -47.72 13.81 4.70
CA VAL A 47 -48.48 13.80 5.95
C VAL A 47 -49.80 13.07 5.76
N ALA A 48 -50.12 12.20 6.71
CA ALA A 48 -51.41 11.56 6.89
C ALA A 48 -52.02 12.07 8.20
N ILE A 49 -53.05 12.90 8.12
CA ILE A 49 -53.72 13.50 9.27
C ILE A 49 -54.94 12.65 9.62
N SER A 50 -54.94 12.03 10.79
CA SER A 50 -56.09 11.28 11.29
C SER A 50 -57.18 12.24 11.75
N THR A 51 -58.42 12.04 11.32
CA THR A 51 -59.58 12.86 11.68
C THR A 51 -60.86 12.03 11.60
N ASP A 52 -61.97 12.53 12.15
CA ASP A 52 -63.30 11.92 11.99
C ASP A 52 -64.03 12.61 10.82
N LEU A 53 -63.97 12.01 9.63
CA LEU A 53 -64.67 12.56 8.46
C LEU A 53 -66.17 12.31 8.54
N ALA A 54 -66.63 11.29 9.26
CA ALA A 54 -68.05 10.99 9.42
C ALA A 54 -68.80 12.11 10.16
N ASN A 55 -68.26 12.63 11.27
CA ASN A 55 -68.85 13.79 11.96
C ASN A 55 -68.79 15.07 11.12
N THR A 56 -67.73 15.25 10.34
CA THR A 56 -67.56 16.42 9.45
C THR A 56 -68.59 16.39 8.32
N ALA A 57 -68.80 15.23 7.68
CA ALA A 57 -69.81 15.03 6.63
C ALA A 57 -71.25 15.19 7.14
N LEU A 58 -71.53 14.86 8.41
CA LEU A 58 -72.84 15.03 9.04
C LEU A 58 -73.13 16.49 9.45
N THR A 59 -72.08 17.30 9.69
CA THR A 59 -72.19 18.72 10.10
C THR A 59 -72.14 19.71 8.93
N ASP A 60 -71.66 19.28 7.75
CA ASP A 60 -71.59 20.06 6.50
C ASP A 60 -72.96 20.47 5.90
N GLY A 61 -74.08 20.05 6.51
CA GLY A 61 -75.42 20.49 6.12
C GLY A 61 -75.73 21.98 6.35
N ARG A 62 -74.86 22.73 7.04
CA ARG A 62 -75.00 24.19 7.29
C ARG A 62 -73.65 24.88 7.43
N ASP A 63 -73.05 25.35 6.33
CA ASP A 63 -72.04 26.43 6.22
C ASP A 63 -70.92 26.53 7.30
N SER A 64 -70.58 25.43 7.97
CA SER A 64 -69.64 25.40 9.09
C SER A 64 -68.57 24.35 8.84
N LEU A 65 -67.54 24.73 8.06
CA LEU A 65 -66.30 23.97 7.83
C LEU A 65 -65.41 23.85 9.09
N ALA A 66 -65.95 24.11 10.29
CA ALA A 66 -65.21 24.23 11.54
C ALA A 66 -64.51 22.94 12.00
N GLY A 67 -64.88 21.78 11.43
CA GLY A 67 -64.27 20.48 11.74
C GLY A 67 -63.26 19.98 10.70
N THR A 68 -63.09 20.65 9.56
CA THR A 68 -62.24 20.16 8.45
C THR A 68 -60.83 20.72 8.53
N VAL A 69 -59.80 19.86 8.51
CA VAL A 69 -58.42 20.30 8.31
C VAL A 69 -58.21 20.72 6.85
N ASN A 70 -58.01 22.02 6.63
CA ASN A 70 -57.80 22.56 5.28
C ASN A 70 -56.36 22.26 4.80
N TYR A 71 -56.21 21.35 3.85
CA TYR A 71 -54.90 20.96 3.28
C TYR A 71 -54.18 22.13 2.58
N GLY A 72 -54.91 23.15 2.11
CA GLY A 72 -54.36 24.37 1.53
C GLY A 72 -53.74 25.30 2.57
N THR A 73 -54.31 25.41 3.77
CA THR A 73 -53.69 26.18 4.87
C THR A 73 -52.56 25.38 5.53
N ALA A 74 -52.72 24.06 5.67
CA ALA A 74 -51.67 23.16 6.15
C ALA A 74 -50.40 23.21 5.27
N SER A 75 -50.55 23.08 3.94
CA SER A 75 -49.41 23.18 3.01
C SER A 75 -48.73 24.55 3.04
N LYS A 76 -49.49 25.65 3.11
CA LYS A 76 -48.92 27.01 3.25
C LYS A 76 -48.16 27.17 4.56
N ALA A 77 -48.67 26.63 5.66
CA ALA A 77 -48.02 26.70 6.97
C ALA A 77 -46.70 25.91 6.97
N ILE A 78 -46.68 24.71 6.36
CA ILE A 78 -45.46 23.92 6.17
C ILE A 78 -44.42 24.67 5.32
N LEU A 79 -44.84 25.25 4.19
CA LEU A 79 -43.95 26.00 3.30
C LEU A 79 -43.41 27.28 3.97
N ALA A 80 -44.22 27.96 4.78
CA ALA A 80 -43.79 29.13 5.54
C ALA A 80 -42.73 28.77 6.59
N LEU A 81 -42.91 27.67 7.30
CA LEU A 81 -41.92 27.13 8.24
C LEU A 81 -40.60 26.79 7.51
N ALA A 82 -40.70 26.06 6.39
CA ALA A 82 -39.56 25.62 5.58
C ALA A 82 -38.83 26.78 4.88
N SER A 83 -39.42 27.98 4.80
CA SER A 83 -38.82 29.19 4.19
C SER A 83 -38.42 30.24 5.23
N GLY A 84 -38.67 30.01 6.52
CA GLY A 84 -38.46 30.97 7.58
C GLY A 84 -36.99 31.15 8.01
N SER A 85 -36.76 32.05 8.97
CA SER A 85 -35.43 32.36 9.51
C SER A 85 -34.74 31.14 10.15
N GLN A 86 -35.50 30.19 10.67
CA GLN A 86 -34.96 28.95 11.25
C GLN A 86 -34.42 28.02 10.16
N ALA A 87 -35.12 27.87 9.04
CA ALA A 87 -34.66 27.07 7.90
C ALA A 87 -33.34 27.62 7.32
N GLN A 88 -33.15 28.95 7.34
CA GLN A 88 -31.89 29.59 6.94
C GLN A 88 -30.73 29.31 7.90
N LYS A 89 -30.99 29.25 9.21
CA LYS A 89 -30.01 28.88 10.25
C LYS A 89 -29.66 27.38 10.27
N GLY A 90 -30.49 26.57 9.62
CA GLY A 90 -30.37 25.11 9.56
C GLY A 90 -31.03 24.41 10.74
N TRP A 91 -31.54 23.21 10.45
CA TRP A 91 -32.09 22.27 11.42
C TRP A 91 -30.98 21.44 12.03
N ASP A 92 -31.16 20.98 13.25
CA ASP A 92 -30.20 20.09 13.90
C ASP A 92 -30.17 18.74 13.15
N GLY A 93 -31.33 18.12 12.96
CA GLY A 93 -31.52 16.90 12.16
C GLY A 93 -32.85 16.87 11.42
N ILE A 94 -33.13 15.76 10.74
CA ILE A 94 -34.37 15.54 9.99
C ILE A 94 -35.59 15.51 10.94
N GLU A 95 -35.38 15.02 12.16
CA GLU A 95 -36.34 14.90 13.23
C GLU A 95 -36.83 16.28 13.70
N HIS A 96 -35.91 17.25 13.81
CA HIS A 96 -36.21 18.61 14.26
C HIS A 96 -37.17 19.29 13.27
N LEU A 97 -36.92 19.18 11.97
CA LEU A 97 -37.85 19.71 10.96
C LEU A 97 -39.21 19.02 11.04
N ALA A 98 -39.24 17.69 11.20
CA ALA A 98 -40.48 16.93 11.31
C ALA A 98 -41.29 17.28 12.58
N GLU A 99 -40.65 17.45 13.73
CA GLU A 99 -41.28 17.88 14.98
C GLU A 99 -41.92 19.27 14.83
N GLU A 100 -41.21 20.20 14.19
CA GLU A 100 -41.71 21.55 13.96
C GLU A 100 -42.88 21.59 12.98
N ILE A 101 -42.86 20.74 11.94
CA ILE A 101 -44.03 20.56 11.06
C ILE A 101 -45.22 19.98 11.85
N ALA A 102 -44.99 18.94 12.65
CA ALA A 102 -46.03 18.33 13.47
C ALA A 102 -46.65 19.35 14.45
N ARG A 103 -45.82 20.19 15.07
CA ARG A 103 -46.25 21.28 15.97
C ARG A 103 -47.15 22.28 15.26
N VAL A 104 -46.78 22.71 14.06
CA VAL A 104 -47.60 23.64 13.25
C VAL A 104 -48.95 23.02 12.90
N LEU A 105 -48.96 21.75 12.48
CA LEU A 105 -50.20 21.07 12.07
C LEU A 105 -51.13 20.76 13.25
N ILE A 106 -50.59 20.33 14.39
CA ILE A 106 -51.39 20.01 15.58
C ILE A 106 -51.90 21.28 16.24
N ASN A 107 -51.03 22.28 16.49
CA ASN A 107 -51.41 23.45 17.28
C ASN A 107 -52.16 24.49 16.43
N GLN A 108 -51.65 24.82 15.24
CA GLN A 108 -52.21 25.91 14.43
C GLN A 108 -53.31 25.43 13.46
N GLN A 109 -53.30 24.16 13.04
CA GLN A 109 -54.28 23.61 12.09
C GLN A 109 -55.26 22.62 12.73
N GLY A 110 -55.20 22.42 14.04
CA GLY A 110 -56.18 21.62 14.77
C GLY A 110 -56.11 20.11 14.55
N ALA A 111 -55.02 19.58 13.96
CA ALA A 111 -54.90 18.13 13.73
C ALA A 111 -54.90 17.36 15.07
N PRO A 112 -55.74 16.31 15.24
CA PRO A 112 -55.78 15.55 16.49
C PRO A 112 -54.63 14.53 16.59
N ALA A 113 -54.27 13.90 15.47
CA ALA A 113 -53.09 13.06 15.32
C ALA A 113 -52.62 13.06 13.85
N LEU A 114 -51.33 12.80 13.64
CA LEU A 114 -50.76 12.69 12.29
C LEU A 114 -49.59 11.72 12.23
N ARG A 115 -49.42 11.10 11.06
CA ARG A 115 -48.23 10.38 10.65
C ARG A 115 -47.52 11.20 9.58
N LEU A 116 -46.27 11.56 9.82
CA LEU A 116 -45.47 12.36 8.89
C LEU A 116 -44.24 11.57 8.46
N THR A 117 -44.03 11.56 7.15
CA THR A 117 -42.82 11.05 6.51
C THR A 117 -42.06 12.22 5.89
N LEU A 118 -40.81 12.40 6.30
CA LEU A 118 -39.88 13.36 5.73
C LEU A 118 -38.80 12.58 4.97
N THR A 119 -38.72 12.81 3.66
CA THR A 119 -37.84 12.09 2.74
C THR A 119 -36.77 13.03 2.20
N LEU A 120 -35.51 12.62 2.29
CA LEU A 120 -34.37 13.24 1.60
C LEU A 120 -33.99 12.37 0.39
N PRO A 121 -34.47 12.68 -0.83
CA PRO A 121 -34.22 11.86 -2.02
C PRO A 121 -32.77 11.95 -2.52
N LYS A 122 -32.02 12.96 -2.09
CA LYS A 122 -30.59 13.13 -2.34
C LYS A 122 -29.87 13.40 -1.03
N ALA A 123 -30.06 12.50 -0.06
CA ALA A 123 -29.24 12.52 1.14
C ALA A 123 -27.76 12.50 0.73
N LEU A 124 -26.90 13.24 1.43
CA LEU A 124 -25.44 13.23 1.22
C LEU A 124 -24.79 11.93 1.77
N LEU A 125 -25.42 10.80 1.43
CA LEU A 125 -25.11 9.41 1.72
C LEU A 125 -25.17 8.64 0.39
N SER A 126 -24.39 7.55 0.25
CA SER A 126 -24.40 6.71 -0.95
C SER A 126 -25.66 5.82 -1.04
N CYS A 127 -26.85 6.40 -0.90
CA CYS A 127 -28.14 5.72 -0.85
C CYS A 127 -29.15 6.38 -1.80
N ASP A 128 -30.27 5.70 -2.08
CA ASP A 128 -31.37 6.24 -2.91
C ASP A 128 -32.27 7.20 -2.12
N GLY A 129 -32.14 7.24 -0.79
CA GLY A 129 -32.74 8.25 0.05
C GLY A 129 -32.72 7.91 1.53
N LEU A 130 -32.98 8.93 2.34
CA LEU A 130 -33.13 8.81 3.79
C LEU A 130 -34.54 9.26 4.17
N ASP A 131 -35.28 8.39 4.85
CA ASP A 131 -36.61 8.71 5.34
C ASP A 131 -36.63 8.74 6.86
N PHE A 132 -37.35 9.71 7.39
CA PHE A 132 -37.79 9.75 8.77
C PHE A 132 -39.31 9.67 8.80
N VAL A 133 -39.85 8.77 9.60
CA VAL A 133 -41.27 8.64 9.85
C VAL A 133 -41.53 8.85 11.33
N GLY A 134 -42.46 9.72 11.66
CA GLY A 134 -42.93 9.88 13.03
C GLY A 134 -44.44 9.92 13.12
N GLU A 135 -44.95 9.49 14.27
CA GLU A 135 -46.37 9.56 14.62
C GLU A 135 -46.53 10.48 15.83
N TRP A 136 -47.37 11.50 15.69
CA TRP A 136 -47.64 12.49 16.74
C TRP A 136 -49.12 12.59 17.06
N HIS A 137 -49.42 12.84 18.32
CA HIS A 137 -50.77 13.12 18.79
C HIS A 137 -50.80 14.31 19.75
N ARG A 138 -51.97 14.93 19.89
CA ARG A 138 -52.18 16.01 20.85
C ARG A 138 -51.94 15.53 22.29
N SER A 139 -51.28 16.35 23.11
CA SER A 139 -51.11 16.10 24.55
C SER A 139 -52.46 16.19 25.27
N LYS A 140 -52.71 15.32 26.26
CA LYS A 140 -53.94 15.33 27.07
C LYS A 140 -53.90 16.34 28.24
N ALA A 141 -52.77 17.02 28.45
CA ALA A 141 -52.57 17.94 29.56
C ALA A 141 -52.66 19.40 29.09
N THR A 142 -53.73 20.08 29.52
CA THR A 142 -54.02 21.54 29.48
C THR A 142 -54.17 22.23 28.11
N GLU A 143 -55.19 23.11 28.01
CA GLU A 143 -55.52 23.90 26.82
C GLU A 143 -54.62 25.16 26.71
N SER A 144 -53.31 24.99 26.49
CA SER A 144 -52.42 26.11 26.18
C SER A 144 -51.86 26.03 24.75
N ASP A 145 -51.81 27.15 24.04
CA ASP A 145 -51.33 27.27 22.64
C ASP A 145 -49.85 26.89 22.45
N ASN A 146 -49.12 26.60 23.54
CA ASN A 146 -47.70 26.31 23.57
C ASN A 146 -47.36 24.83 23.86
N ASP A 147 -48.34 23.95 23.99
CA ASP A 147 -48.08 22.53 24.28
C ASP A 147 -47.44 21.83 23.07
N ARG A 148 -46.37 21.06 23.32
CA ARG A 148 -45.68 20.30 22.27
C ARG A 148 -46.45 19.01 21.96
N PRO A 149 -46.55 18.61 20.69
CA PRO A 149 -47.16 17.33 20.33
C PRO A 149 -46.34 16.17 20.87
N VAL A 150 -47.01 15.11 21.33
CA VAL A 150 -46.35 13.91 21.85
C VAL A 150 -46.08 12.97 20.68
N CYS A 151 -44.82 12.59 20.49
CA CYS A 151 -44.43 11.59 19.50
C CYS A 151 -44.53 10.20 20.10
N SER A 152 -45.31 9.31 19.47
CA SER A 152 -45.55 7.94 19.96
C SER A 152 -44.66 6.89 19.31
N ALA A 153 -44.16 7.14 18.10
CA ALA A 153 -43.29 6.22 17.38
C ALA A 153 -42.39 6.97 16.39
N GLN A 154 -41.16 6.48 16.23
CA GLN A 154 -40.22 6.98 15.23
C GLN A 154 -39.64 5.82 14.43
N GLN A 155 -39.46 6.02 13.13
CA GLN A 155 -38.81 5.06 12.26
C GLN A 155 -37.85 5.78 11.31
N TYR A 156 -36.65 5.21 11.15
CA TYR A 156 -35.68 5.69 10.18
C TYR A 156 -35.45 4.66 9.08
N ILE A 157 -35.36 5.11 7.84
CA ILE A 157 -35.17 4.24 6.68
C ILE A 157 -34.02 4.75 5.82
N VAL A 158 -32.95 3.96 5.71
CA VAL A 158 -31.89 4.18 4.72
C VAL A 158 -32.20 3.29 3.52
N ARG A 159 -32.59 3.89 2.39
CA ARG A 159 -33.01 3.14 1.19
C ARG A 159 -31.84 2.81 0.28
N ALA A 160 -31.63 1.53 0.01
CA ALA A 160 -30.68 1.04 -0.99
C ALA A 160 -29.29 1.70 -0.91
N LEU A 161 -28.65 1.61 0.26
CA LEU A 161 -27.26 2.00 0.46
C LEU A 161 -26.34 1.16 -0.43
N LYS A 162 -25.65 1.81 -1.36
CA LYS A 162 -24.84 1.18 -2.42
C LYS A 162 -23.46 0.86 -1.88
N LEU A 163 -23.14 -0.44 -1.81
CA LEU A 163 -21.88 -0.98 -1.29
C LEU A 163 -21.34 -2.08 -2.20
N ASN A 164 -20.12 -2.53 -1.94
CA ASN A 164 -19.50 -3.67 -2.65
C ASN A 164 -19.07 -4.74 -1.64
N ALA A 165 -19.33 -6.01 -1.95
CA ALA A 165 -19.00 -7.16 -1.08
C ALA A 165 -18.54 -8.38 -1.90
N LEU A 166 -17.69 -9.22 -1.31
CA LEU A 166 -17.35 -10.54 -1.86
C LEU A 166 -18.44 -11.54 -1.44
N ILE A 167 -19.45 -11.75 -2.29
CA ILE A 167 -20.65 -12.50 -1.89
C ILE A 167 -21.29 -13.29 -3.03
N GLY A 168 -21.68 -14.53 -2.76
CA GLY A 168 -22.31 -15.39 -3.76
C GLY A 168 -22.24 -16.85 -3.38
N LEU A 169 -23.21 -17.65 -3.81
CA LEU A 169 -23.25 -19.09 -3.48
C LEU A 169 -22.09 -19.85 -4.13
N ASN A 170 -21.73 -19.47 -5.36
CA ASN A 170 -20.64 -20.08 -6.10
C ASN A 170 -19.27 -19.49 -5.71
N PRO A 171 -18.21 -20.31 -5.59
CA PRO A 171 -16.86 -19.83 -5.30
C PRO A 171 -16.34 -18.74 -6.25
N CYS A 172 -16.64 -18.85 -7.55
CA CYS A 172 -16.25 -17.87 -8.56
C CYS A 172 -16.88 -16.48 -8.34
N GLU A 173 -18.07 -16.41 -7.75
CA GLU A 173 -18.69 -15.13 -7.36
C GLU A 173 -17.91 -14.45 -6.21
N ARG A 174 -17.09 -15.19 -5.46
CA ARG A 174 -16.31 -14.66 -4.34
C ARG A 174 -14.87 -14.31 -4.71
N GLU A 175 -14.52 -14.31 -6.00
CA GLU A 175 -13.21 -13.89 -6.51
C GLU A 175 -13.11 -12.37 -6.71
N HIS A 176 -14.25 -11.69 -6.95
CA HIS A 176 -14.31 -10.26 -7.23
C HIS A 176 -15.43 -9.58 -6.45
N LEU A 177 -15.18 -8.32 -6.05
CA LEU A 177 -16.18 -7.49 -5.35
C LEU A 177 -17.37 -7.24 -6.26
N GLN A 178 -18.57 -7.50 -5.73
CA GLN A 178 -19.82 -7.31 -6.45
C GLN A 178 -20.65 -6.20 -5.82
N PRO A 179 -21.37 -5.41 -6.62
CA PRO A 179 -22.27 -4.38 -6.11
C PRO A 179 -23.44 -5.03 -5.35
N ILE A 180 -23.76 -4.44 -4.21
CA ILE A 180 -24.93 -4.77 -3.40
C ILE A 180 -25.64 -3.49 -2.98
N SER A 181 -26.93 -3.59 -2.67
CA SER A 181 -27.70 -2.51 -2.05
C SER A 181 -28.28 -2.96 -0.72
N VAL A 182 -28.06 -2.17 0.33
CA VAL A 182 -28.51 -2.47 1.69
C VAL A 182 -29.62 -1.49 2.09
N THR A 183 -30.80 -1.99 2.43
CA THR A 183 -31.88 -1.17 3.00
C THR A 183 -31.99 -1.45 4.50
N LEU A 184 -31.96 -0.39 5.30
CA LEU A 184 -32.04 -0.46 6.77
C LEU A 184 -33.32 0.22 7.24
N ARG A 185 -34.06 -0.41 8.14
CA ARG A 185 -35.20 0.18 8.84
C ARG A 185 -35.00 0.07 10.35
N PHE A 186 -35.03 1.18 11.05
CA PHE A 186 -34.88 1.26 12.50
C PHE A 186 -36.20 1.66 13.11
N ASP A 187 -36.80 0.79 13.92
CA ASP A 187 -37.98 1.13 14.73
C ASP A 187 -37.48 1.61 16.11
N VAL A 188 -37.82 2.85 16.45
CA VAL A 188 -37.36 3.53 17.66
C VAL A 188 -38.55 3.84 18.55
N THR A 189 -38.48 3.36 19.79
CA THR A 189 -39.48 3.69 20.82
C THR A 189 -38.93 4.77 21.73
N LEU A 190 -39.77 5.78 21.97
CA LEU A 190 -39.51 6.85 22.92
C LEU A 190 -39.93 6.37 24.31
N GLY A 191 -39.05 6.45 25.32
CA GLY A 191 -39.36 5.96 26.65
C GLY A 191 -40.58 6.67 27.27
N ASP A 192 -41.42 5.92 28.01
CA ASP A 192 -42.58 6.46 28.73
C ASP A 192 -42.15 7.56 29.72
N SER A 193 -42.30 8.84 29.34
CA SER A 193 -42.17 9.96 30.28
C SER A 193 -43.51 10.16 30.99
N THR A 194 -43.69 9.50 32.13
CA THR A 194 -44.80 9.76 33.07
C THR A 194 -44.63 11.04 33.89
N GLY A 195 -43.58 11.84 33.62
CA GLY A 195 -43.30 13.11 34.29
C GLY A 195 -43.58 14.31 33.38
N THR A 196 -44.45 15.19 33.86
CA THR A 196 -44.65 16.56 33.36
C THR A 196 -43.30 17.27 33.19
N ASN A 197 -43.04 17.83 32.00
CA ASN A 197 -41.78 18.46 31.55
C ASN A 197 -40.66 17.54 31.02
N SER A 198 -40.96 16.53 30.21
CA SER A 198 -39.93 15.88 29.38
C SER A 198 -39.53 16.79 28.21
N GLN A 199 -38.50 17.61 28.40
CA GLN A 199 -37.61 17.95 27.28
C GLN A 199 -37.05 16.62 26.77
N VAL A 200 -37.65 16.06 25.72
CA VAL A 200 -37.03 14.95 24.98
C VAL A 200 -35.67 15.48 24.53
N SER A 201 -34.61 14.88 25.06
CA SER A 201 -33.24 15.20 24.74
C SER A 201 -33.09 15.35 23.22
N ARG A 202 -32.50 16.46 22.77
CA ARG A 202 -32.23 16.82 21.35
C ARG A 202 -31.14 15.94 20.75
N ALA A 203 -31.25 14.65 20.98
CA ALA A 203 -30.22 13.69 20.71
C ALA A 203 -30.44 13.24 19.26
N SER A 204 -29.91 14.02 18.32
CA SER A 204 -30.09 13.83 16.88
C SER A 204 -29.34 12.58 16.41
N TRP A 205 -30.03 11.71 15.67
CA TRP A 205 -29.43 10.52 15.08
C TRP A 205 -28.45 10.92 13.97
N ASN A 206 -27.24 10.34 14.00
CA ASN A 206 -26.23 10.56 12.97
C ASN A 206 -26.13 9.31 12.07
N PRO A 207 -26.90 9.23 10.96
CA PRO A 207 -26.87 8.09 10.03
C PRO A 207 -25.51 7.92 9.34
N ARG A 208 -24.61 8.90 9.45
CA ARG A 208 -23.31 8.93 8.78
C ARG A 208 -22.31 7.98 9.42
N SER A 209 -22.22 7.98 10.76
CA SER A 209 -21.34 7.07 11.50
C SER A 209 -21.71 5.63 11.19
N LEU A 210 -23.01 5.32 11.22
CA LEU A 210 -23.54 4.02 10.84
C LEU A 210 -23.15 3.59 9.41
N VAL A 211 -23.33 4.47 8.42
CA VAL A 211 -22.96 4.16 7.02
C VAL A 211 -21.44 3.94 6.88
N LYS A 212 -20.61 4.71 7.58
CA LYS A 212 -19.16 4.56 7.58
C LYS A 212 -18.73 3.22 8.17
N ASP A 213 -19.31 2.84 9.30
CA ASP A 213 -18.97 1.60 10.01
C ASP A 213 -19.47 0.38 9.24
N LEU A 214 -20.66 0.44 8.64
CA LEU A 214 -21.16 -0.59 7.74
C LEU A 214 -20.29 -0.76 6.50
N SER A 215 -19.90 0.34 5.85
CA SER A 215 -19.01 0.29 4.68
C SER A 215 -17.66 -0.34 5.02
N THR A 216 -17.12 -0.01 6.20
CA THR A 216 -15.85 -0.54 6.70
C THR A 216 -15.94 -2.03 7.04
N TYR A 217 -17.00 -2.42 7.74
CA TYR A 217 -17.26 -3.81 8.13
C TYR A 217 -17.39 -4.73 6.90
N ILE A 218 -18.21 -4.34 5.92
CA ILE A 218 -18.48 -5.13 4.71
C ILE A 218 -17.26 -5.20 3.79
N ALA A 219 -16.45 -4.13 3.71
CA ALA A 219 -15.25 -4.12 2.87
C ALA A 219 -14.07 -4.93 3.43
N LYS A 220 -14.11 -5.33 4.71
CA LYS A 220 -13.01 -6.04 5.39
C LYS A 220 -13.31 -7.51 5.66
N SER A 221 -14.57 -7.87 5.86
CA SER A 221 -14.93 -9.24 6.21
C SER A 221 -15.27 -10.06 4.97
N THR A 222 -14.57 -11.19 4.80
CA THR A 222 -14.71 -12.13 3.68
C THR A 222 -15.60 -13.33 3.99
N ASP A 223 -16.08 -13.45 5.22
CA ASP A 223 -16.53 -14.74 5.77
C ASP A 223 -18.03 -15.00 5.62
N TYR A 224 -18.80 -14.02 5.16
CA TYR A 224 -20.26 -14.16 5.15
C TYR A 224 -20.77 -15.12 4.10
N GLY A 225 -20.05 -15.35 2.98
CA GLY A 225 -20.37 -16.35 1.95
C GLY A 225 -21.70 -16.12 1.18
N THR A 226 -22.77 -15.67 1.85
CA THR A 226 -24.14 -15.52 1.37
C THR A 226 -24.78 -14.23 1.90
N VAL A 227 -25.83 -13.74 1.23
CA VAL A 227 -26.56 -12.50 1.58
C VAL A 227 -27.27 -12.58 2.93
N GLU A 228 -27.68 -13.77 3.36
CA GLU A 228 -28.35 -14.04 4.63
C GLU A 228 -27.43 -13.83 5.83
N ALA A 229 -26.21 -14.37 5.76
CA ALA A 229 -25.21 -14.19 6.80
C ALA A 229 -24.78 -12.72 6.89
N LEU A 230 -24.58 -12.06 5.74
CA LEU A 230 -24.27 -10.63 5.70
C LEU A 230 -25.39 -9.79 6.32
N SER A 231 -26.65 -10.06 5.99
CA SER A 231 -27.79 -9.33 6.55
C SER A 231 -27.91 -9.47 8.07
N THR A 232 -27.61 -10.66 8.61
CA THR A 232 -27.61 -10.91 10.07
C THR A 232 -26.45 -10.21 10.76
N ALA A 233 -25.28 -10.20 10.14
CA ALA A 233 -24.08 -9.53 10.64
C ALA A 233 -24.27 -8.00 10.70
N ILE A 234 -24.86 -7.41 9.65
CA ILE A 234 -25.25 -5.99 9.61
C ILE A 234 -26.26 -5.68 10.72
N ALA A 235 -27.28 -6.53 10.92
CA ALA A 235 -28.27 -6.33 11.98
C ALA A 235 -27.62 -6.34 13.37
N GLN A 236 -26.66 -7.23 13.61
CA GLN A 236 -25.91 -7.29 14.87
C GLN A 236 -25.04 -6.04 15.06
N LEU A 237 -24.36 -5.55 14.00
CA LEU A 237 -23.56 -4.33 14.03
C LEU A 237 -24.42 -3.12 14.42
N CYS A 238 -25.64 -3.02 13.89
CA CYS A 238 -26.55 -1.93 14.18
C CYS A 238 -27.05 -1.91 15.64
N PHE A 239 -26.93 -3.02 16.37
CA PHE A 239 -27.24 -3.10 17.81
C PHE A 239 -26.02 -2.86 18.72
N ALA A 240 -24.78 -2.77 18.18
CA ALA A 240 -23.63 -2.35 18.97
C ALA A 240 -23.80 -0.90 19.45
N GLU A 241 -23.34 -0.60 20.67
CA GLU A 241 -23.87 0.48 21.54
C GLU A 241 -23.59 1.95 21.14
N ASN A 242 -23.45 2.30 19.86
CA ASN A 242 -23.00 3.63 19.43
C ASN A 242 -23.88 4.38 18.41
N TYR A 243 -25.00 3.81 17.95
CA TYR A 243 -25.75 4.39 16.81
C TYR A 243 -27.05 5.11 17.18
N LEU A 244 -27.37 5.21 18.47
CA LEU A 244 -28.32 6.18 19.03
C LEU A 244 -27.69 6.81 20.27
N PRO A 245 -28.12 8.02 20.66
CA PRO A 245 -27.59 8.72 21.82
C PRO A 245 -27.73 7.88 23.10
N THR A 246 -26.62 7.56 23.73
CA THR A 246 -26.54 6.84 25.00
C THR A 246 -26.28 7.81 26.16
N ASP A 247 -26.67 7.34 27.35
CA ASP A 247 -26.74 8.09 28.61
C ASP A 247 -25.37 8.65 29.03
N ASP A 248 -25.26 9.98 29.12
CA ASP A 248 -24.27 10.65 29.96
C ASP A 248 -24.99 11.12 31.24
N ASP A 249 -24.63 10.46 32.35
CA ASP A 249 -24.92 10.78 33.74
C ASP A 249 -26.37 10.84 34.27
N SER A 250 -26.47 10.42 35.53
CA SER A 250 -27.67 10.24 36.34
C SER A 250 -28.66 11.43 36.36
N ASP A 251 -29.95 11.09 36.42
CA ASP A 251 -31.10 11.90 36.89
C ASP A 251 -32.04 12.64 35.89
N GLN A 252 -32.09 12.32 34.58
CA GLN A 252 -33.13 12.84 33.65
C GLN A 252 -33.58 11.84 32.53
N PRO A 253 -34.72 12.05 31.82
CA PRO A 253 -35.60 10.98 31.35
C PRO A 253 -35.06 10.14 30.19
N ARG A 254 -35.41 8.84 30.21
CA ARG A 254 -34.90 7.75 29.38
C ARG A 254 -34.85 8.06 27.87
N THR A 255 -33.66 7.87 27.31
CA THR A 255 -33.27 8.04 25.89
C THR A 255 -34.00 7.09 24.90
N PRO A 256 -34.16 7.47 23.62
CA PRO A 256 -34.76 6.63 22.57
C PRO A 256 -33.95 5.34 22.34
N ARG A 257 -34.63 4.20 22.19
CA ARG A 257 -33.99 2.88 22.00
C ARG A 257 -34.41 2.24 20.66
N ILE A 258 -33.45 1.66 19.92
CA ILE A 258 -33.75 0.78 18.78
C ILE A 258 -34.29 -0.53 19.34
N ASP A 259 -35.57 -0.78 19.14
CA ASP A 259 -36.21 -2.02 19.59
C ASP A 259 -36.13 -3.11 18.53
N ARG A 260 -36.19 -2.69 17.26
CA ARG A 260 -36.29 -3.59 16.11
C ARG A 260 -35.60 -2.97 14.90
N ILE A 261 -34.83 -3.81 14.20
CA ILE A 261 -34.20 -3.47 12.93
C ILE A 261 -34.66 -4.43 11.85
N SER A 262 -34.92 -3.89 10.66
CA SER A 262 -34.96 -4.66 9.42
C SER A 262 -33.75 -4.36 8.56
N VAL A 263 -33.06 -5.40 8.12
CA VAL A 263 -31.91 -5.30 7.22
C VAL A 263 -32.19 -6.12 5.98
N ARG A 264 -32.27 -5.45 4.83
CA ARG A 264 -32.41 -6.09 3.52
C ARG A 264 -31.15 -5.91 2.71
N VAL A 265 -30.56 -6.99 2.24
CA VAL A 265 -29.41 -6.99 1.34
C VAL A 265 -29.84 -7.53 -0.01
N ASP A 266 -29.79 -6.69 -1.03
CA ASP A 266 -30.10 -7.03 -2.41
C ASP A 266 -28.82 -7.11 -3.24
N LYS A 267 -28.68 -8.17 -4.03
CA LYS A 267 -27.62 -8.36 -5.02
C LYS A 267 -28.20 -8.08 -6.41
N PRO A 268 -28.01 -6.86 -6.96
CA PRO A 268 -28.42 -6.56 -8.31
C PRO A 268 -27.73 -7.49 -9.31
N SER A 269 -28.44 -7.88 -10.37
CA SER A 269 -27.92 -8.74 -11.44
C SER A 269 -27.57 -10.18 -11.05
N ALA A 270 -27.90 -10.64 -9.83
CA ALA A 270 -27.73 -12.05 -9.44
C ALA A 270 -28.58 -13.02 -10.29
N VAL A 271 -29.75 -12.55 -10.76
CA VAL A 271 -30.66 -13.31 -11.62
C VAL A 271 -31.04 -12.41 -12.80
N ILE A 272 -30.80 -12.88 -14.02
CA ILE A 272 -30.89 -12.08 -15.26
C ILE A 272 -32.25 -11.39 -15.45
N LEU A 273 -33.34 -12.04 -15.03
CA LEU A 273 -34.72 -11.54 -15.21
C LEU A 273 -35.31 -10.88 -13.95
N ALA A 274 -34.52 -10.71 -12.89
CA ALA A 274 -34.95 -10.03 -11.67
C ALA A 274 -34.19 -8.71 -11.50
N SER A 275 -34.85 -7.69 -10.96
CA SER A 275 -34.19 -6.41 -10.63
C SER A 275 -33.08 -6.60 -9.59
N ALA A 276 -33.31 -7.47 -8.60
CA ALA A 276 -32.32 -7.98 -7.67
C ALA A 276 -32.80 -9.27 -7.00
N ALA A 277 -31.86 -10.08 -6.51
CA ALA A 277 -32.16 -11.14 -5.55
C ALA A 277 -31.60 -10.73 -4.18
N GLY A 278 -32.39 -10.86 -3.12
CA GLY A 278 -31.99 -10.36 -1.80
C GLY A 278 -32.66 -11.07 -0.65
N ALA A 279 -32.09 -10.88 0.54
CA ALA A 279 -32.59 -11.42 1.80
C ALA A 279 -32.89 -10.27 2.76
N GLU A 280 -34.01 -10.36 3.49
CA GLU A 280 -34.38 -9.42 4.55
C GLU A 280 -34.46 -10.16 5.89
N VAL A 281 -33.79 -9.61 6.90
CA VAL A 281 -33.85 -10.10 8.27
C VAL A 281 -34.41 -9.04 9.18
N VAL A 282 -35.34 -9.45 10.04
CA VAL A 282 -35.88 -8.61 11.10
C VAL A 282 -35.37 -9.14 12.43
N ARG A 283 -34.72 -8.30 13.23
CA ARG A 283 -34.11 -8.67 14.51
C ARG A 283 -34.47 -7.66 15.59
N ASN A 284 -34.58 -8.14 16.81
CA ASN A 284 -34.65 -7.31 18.02
C ASN A 284 -33.38 -7.54 18.85
N ARG A 285 -33.13 -6.68 19.84
CA ARG A 285 -31.92 -6.77 20.67
C ARG A 285 -31.82 -8.10 21.42
N THR A 286 -32.95 -8.67 21.85
CA THR A 286 -32.99 -9.95 22.60
C THR A 286 -32.58 -11.16 21.75
N PHE A 287 -32.71 -11.11 20.43
CA PHE A 287 -32.27 -12.18 19.52
C PHE A 287 -30.78 -12.52 19.68
N PHE A 288 -29.93 -11.51 19.85
CA PHE A 288 -28.47 -11.69 19.96
C PHE A 288 -28.02 -12.06 21.38
N HIS A 289 -28.72 -11.62 22.42
CA HIS A 289 -28.41 -12.00 23.80
C HIS A 289 -28.67 -13.49 24.12
N GLN A 290 -29.56 -14.16 23.37
CA GLN A 290 -29.94 -15.55 23.63
C GLN A 290 -29.08 -16.59 22.86
N ARG A 291 -28.09 -16.15 22.05
CA ARG A 291 -27.25 -17.04 21.23
C ARG A 291 -25.76 -16.69 21.40
N PRO A 292 -25.01 -17.41 22.27
CA PRO A 292 -23.62 -17.10 22.58
C PRO A 292 -22.61 -17.40 21.44
N HIS A 293 -23.07 -17.84 20.27
CA HIS A 293 -22.26 -18.00 19.05
C HIS A 293 -22.44 -16.85 18.05
N SER A 294 -22.93 -15.69 18.50
CA SER A 294 -22.99 -14.50 17.65
C SER A 294 -21.58 -14.10 17.22
N LEU A 295 -21.42 -13.78 15.94
CA LEU A 295 -20.16 -13.31 15.32
C LEU A 295 -19.46 -12.33 16.27
N PRO A 296 -18.13 -12.44 16.48
CA PRO A 296 -17.45 -11.73 17.55
C PRO A 296 -17.24 -10.25 17.17
N ILE A 297 -18.33 -9.47 17.23
CA ILE A 297 -18.33 -8.04 16.91
C ILE A 297 -17.54 -7.23 17.94
N GLU A 298 -17.53 -7.64 19.21
CA GLU A 298 -16.70 -7.01 20.25
C GLU A 298 -15.20 -7.22 19.97
N SER A 299 -14.79 -8.38 19.43
CA SER A 299 -13.41 -8.57 18.94
C SER A 299 -13.14 -7.72 17.68
N PHE A 300 -14.14 -7.50 16.83
CA PHE A 300 -14.03 -6.69 15.61
C PHE A 300 -13.93 -5.18 15.87
N PHE A 301 -14.37 -4.67 17.02
CA PHE A 301 -14.09 -3.28 17.41
C PHE A 301 -12.88 -3.17 18.33
N SER A 302 -12.58 -4.20 19.12
CA SER A 302 -11.38 -4.31 19.97
C SER A 302 -10.07 -4.43 19.15
N GLU A 303 -10.07 -5.24 18.08
CA GLU A 303 -8.95 -5.34 17.12
C GLU A 303 -8.82 -4.09 16.21
N TYR A 304 -9.79 -3.18 16.25
CA TYR A 304 -9.92 -2.06 15.31
C TYR A 304 -10.21 -0.69 15.92
N SER A 305 -9.99 -0.50 17.22
CA SER A 305 -9.04 0.57 17.55
C SER A 305 -7.86 0.25 16.65
N THR A 306 -7.51 1.16 15.75
CA THR A 306 -6.33 1.00 14.90
C THR A 306 -5.26 0.22 15.64
N PRO A 307 -4.37 -0.53 14.99
CA PRO A 307 -3.04 -0.53 15.55
C PRO A 307 -2.55 0.94 15.45
N VAL A 308 -3.03 1.83 16.33
CA VAL A 308 -2.10 2.37 17.31
C VAL A 308 -1.51 1.09 17.86
N ARG A 309 -0.28 0.83 17.46
CA ARG A 309 0.56 0.06 18.36
C ARG A 309 0.71 0.93 19.59
N THR A 310 -0.33 0.97 20.41
CA THR A 310 -0.14 1.27 21.81
C THR A 310 0.65 0.06 22.25
N ILE A 311 1.96 0.24 22.33
CA ILE A 311 2.88 -0.72 22.91
C ILE A 311 2.49 -0.77 24.39
N ASN A 312 1.43 -1.50 24.71
CA ASN A 312 1.11 -1.91 26.07
C ASN A 312 2.06 -3.06 26.39
N GLY A 313 3.33 -2.69 26.62
CA GLY A 313 4.40 -3.65 26.83
C GLY A 313 5.78 -3.00 26.97
N SER A 314 5.87 -1.74 27.36
CA SER A 314 7.15 -1.14 27.74
C SER A 314 7.02 -0.46 29.09
N ALA A 315 8.03 -0.68 29.93
CA ALA A 315 8.26 0.00 31.20
C ALA A 315 7.85 1.49 31.18
N PRO A 316 7.40 2.05 32.32
CA PRO A 316 6.87 3.41 32.38
C PRO A 316 7.87 4.42 31.79
N GLY A 317 7.59 4.98 30.61
CA GLY A 317 8.43 6.03 30.04
C GLY A 317 8.19 6.48 28.61
N PHE A 318 7.99 5.60 27.61
CA PHE A 318 8.07 6.03 26.19
C PHE A 318 7.11 5.33 25.22
N GLN A 319 6.48 6.11 24.35
CA GLN A 319 5.56 5.67 23.29
C GLN A 319 6.18 5.88 21.90
N TRP A 320 5.95 4.92 20.99
CA TRP A 320 6.34 4.99 19.58
C TRP A 320 5.10 5.10 18.69
N TYR A 321 5.26 5.91 17.63
CA TYR A 321 4.30 6.23 16.59
C TYR A 321 4.77 5.69 15.24
N THR A 322 3.84 5.49 14.32
CA THR A 322 4.07 5.19 12.92
C THR A 322 3.75 6.42 12.08
N ALA A 323 4.64 6.78 11.16
CA ALA A 323 4.43 7.88 10.24
C ALA A 323 4.85 7.52 8.81
N PHE A 324 4.11 8.05 7.84
CA PHE A 324 4.45 7.96 6.42
C PHE A 324 4.91 9.33 5.94
N LEU A 325 6.09 9.39 5.34
CA LEU A 325 6.64 10.60 4.73
C LEU A 325 6.82 10.39 3.23
N SER A 326 6.61 11.43 2.44
CA SER A 326 7.07 11.48 1.06
C SER A 326 8.40 12.23 0.97
N LEU A 327 9.23 11.79 0.03
CA LEU A 327 10.58 12.26 -0.21
C LEU A 327 10.62 12.80 -1.64
N GLY A 328 11.09 14.03 -1.86
CA GLY A 328 11.18 14.63 -3.18
C GLY A 328 12.47 15.42 -3.40
N SER A 329 13.10 15.33 -4.57
CA SER A 329 14.27 16.13 -4.93
C SER A 329 14.36 16.40 -6.43
N ASN A 330 14.73 17.61 -6.83
CA ASN A 330 14.98 17.95 -8.24
C ASN A 330 16.20 18.85 -8.48
N LEU A 331 17.09 18.99 -7.50
CA LEU A 331 18.29 19.83 -7.57
C LEU A 331 19.53 19.03 -7.18
N GLY A 332 20.64 19.24 -7.91
CA GLY A 332 21.91 18.55 -7.65
C GLY A 332 21.83 17.03 -7.87
N VAL A 333 22.60 16.27 -7.10
CA VAL A 333 22.55 14.79 -7.07
C VAL A 333 21.34 14.37 -6.23
N ARG A 334 20.19 14.26 -6.88
CA ARG A 334 18.87 14.09 -6.27
C ARG A 334 18.81 12.88 -5.33
N SER A 335 19.38 11.75 -5.75
CA SER A 335 19.43 10.53 -4.94
C SER A 335 20.26 10.71 -3.68
N ALA A 336 21.41 11.38 -3.76
CA ALA A 336 22.27 11.65 -2.61
C ALA A 336 21.56 12.52 -1.56
N ALA A 337 20.82 13.55 -1.99
CA ALA A 337 20.03 14.38 -1.09
C ALA A 337 18.97 13.58 -0.32
N ILE A 338 18.26 12.67 -1.00
CA ILE A 338 17.27 11.79 -0.38
C ILE A 338 17.95 10.81 0.60
N HIS A 339 19.07 10.19 0.22
CA HIS A 339 19.84 9.31 1.11
C HIS A 339 20.34 10.05 2.37
N SER A 340 20.85 11.27 2.22
CA SER A 340 21.26 12.10 3.35
C SER A 340 20.08 12.44 4.26
N ALA A 341 18.91 12.76 3.71
CA ALA A 341 17.72 13.02 4.51
C ALA A 341 17.29 11.79 5.34
N LEU A 342 17.31 10.59 4.74
CA LEU A 342 17.03 9.34 5.46
C LEU A 342 18.04 9.07 6.59
N ARG A 343 19.33 9.32 6.37
CA ARG A 343 20.36 9.19 7.43
C ARG A 343 20.15 10.18 8.55
N LEU A 344 19.81 11.42 8.23
CA LEU A 344 19.51 12.45 9.23
C LEU A 344 18.26 12.11 10.05
N LEU A 345 17.22 11.54 9.43
CA LEU A 345 16.05 11.02 10.15
C LEU A 345 16.46 9.93 11.15
N ASN A 346 17.25 8.93 10.72
CA ASN A 346 17.64 7.80 11.58
C ASN A 346 18.64 8.19 12.70
N SER A 347 19.46 9.23 12.45
CA SER A 347 20.46 9.74 13.41
C SER A 347 19.93 10.89 14.29
N ALA A 348 18.71 11.37 14.07
CA ALA A 348 18.14 12.49 14.83
C ALA A 348 18.02 12.17 16.33
N ARG A 349 18.46 13.12 17.16
CA ARG A 349 18.38 13.12 18.64
C ARG A 349 17.90 14.49 19.14
N LYS A 350 17.36 14.56 20.36
CA LYS A 350 17.04 15.83 21.02
C LYS A 350 18.34 16.47 21.53
N ALA A 351 18.61 17.72 21.12
CA ALA A 351 19.73 18.49 21.64
C ALA A 351 19.39 19.05 23.03
N GLN A 352 20.28 18.85 24.01
CA GLN A 352 20.07 19.38 25.36
C GLN A 352 20.16 20.91 25.38
N GLY A 353 19.17 21.57 26.00
CA GLY A 353 19.20 23.02 26.27
C GLY A 353 18.97 23.93 25.05
N LYS A 354 18.60 23.40 23.88
CA LYS A 354 18.35 24.18 22.65
C LYS A 354 16.87 24.18 22.27
N THR A 355 16.41 25.27 21.66
CA THR A 355 15.02 25.46 21.19
C THR A 355 14.98 25.84 19.70
N GLY A 356 13.80 25.82 19.08
CA GLY A 356 13.66 26.13 17.65
C GLY A 356 14.32 25.08 16.74
N HIS A 357 14.87 25.47 15.59
CA HIS A 357 15.51 24.54 14.65
C HIS A 357 16.78 23.87 15.20
N ASP A 358 17.44 24.50 16.19
CA ASP A 358 18.66 23.98 16.82
C ASP A 358 18.37 22.92 17.91
N ARG A 359 17.09 22.58 18.14
CA ARG A 359 16.67 21.58 19.13
C ARG A 359 17.02 20.15 18.74
N TRP A 360 17.48 19.93 17.52
CA TRP A 360 17.85 18.63 16.98
C TRP A 360 19.36 18.51 16.83
N ALA A 361 19.90 17.36 17.23
CA ALA A 361 21.29 16.99 16.96
C ALA A 361 21.30 15.80 16.00
N PHE A 362 22.18 15.88 14.99
CA PHE A 362 22.45 14.80 14.06
C PHE A 362 23.86 14.29 14.38
N LYS A 363 23.97 13.11 15.01
CA LYS A 363 25.28 12.52 15.29
C LYS A 363 25.81 11.83 14.04
N SER A 364 27.10 12.01 13.75
CA SER A 364 27.79 11.38 12.63
C SER A 364 28.22 9.93 12.88
N ASP A 365 28.22 9.45 14.13
CA ASP A 365 28.82 8.17 14.48
C ASP A 365 27.95 7.28 15.38
N SER A 366 28.05 5.99 15.10
CA SER A 366 27.44 4.82 15.74
C SER A 366 27.88 4.55 17.19
N SER A 367 28.50 5.52 17.88
CA SER A 367 28.85 5.37 19.29
C SER A 367 27.57 5.40 20.13
N GLN A 368 27.01 4.22 20.40
CA GLN A 368 26.01 3.98 21.43
C GLN A 368 26.61 4.35 22.79
N ALA A 369 26.44 5.60 23.20
CA ALA A 369 26.50 5.93 24.62
C ALA A 369 25.20 5.42 25.25
N ASP A 370 25.33 4.67 26.33
CA ASP A 370 24.21 4.11 27.10
C ASP A 370 23.16 5.21 27.41
N GLY A 371 21.94 5.04 26.91
CA GLY A 371 20.81 5.99 27.07
C GLY A 371 20.42 6.87 25.86
N ASP A 372 21.11 6.80 24.71
CA ASP A 372 20.90 7.69 23.55
C ASP A 372 19.98 7.10 22.44
N ILE A 373 18.70 6.92 22.75
CA ILE A 373 17.70 6.28 21.86
C ILE A 373 17.31 7.21 20.69
N PRO A 374 17.27 6.71 19.42
CA PRO A 374 16.82 7.50 18.26
C PRO A 374 15.40 8.05 18.37
N LEU A 375 15.19 9.23 17.76
CA LEU A 375 13.86 9.83 17.64
C LEU A 375 13.02 9.21 16.54
N CYS A 376 13.66 8.75 15.47
CA CYS A 376 13.02 8.07 14.35
C CYS A 376 13.84 6.85 13.96
N LYS A 377 13.18 5.78 13.51
CA LYS A 377 13.81 4.63 12.88
C LYS A 377 13.06 4.30 11.60
N MET A 378 13.80 4.05 10.53
CA MET A 378 13.21 3.65 9.25
C MET A 378 12.69 2.21 9.34
N VAL A 379 11.48 1.99 8.83
CA VAL A 379 10.85 0.66 8.75
C VAL A 379 10.91 0.14 7.33
N ASP A 380 10.49 0.95 6.36
CA ASP A 380 10.40 0.54 4.97
C ASP A 380 10.49 1.74 4.01
N THR A 381 10.83 1.49 2.76
CA THR A 381 10.92 2.47 1.67
C THR A 381 10.21 1.96 0.42
N SER A 382 9.64 2.88 -0.35
CA SER A 382 9.07 2.57 -1.66
C SER A 382 10.15 2.33 -2.69
N PHE A 383 9.79 2.06 -3.95
CA PHE A 383 10.74 2.33 -5.05
C PHE A 383 10.88 3.83 -5.29
N MET A 384 11.93 4.22 -6.03
CA MET A 384 12.14 5.60 -6.47
C MET A 384 11.44 5.81 -7.82
N TYR A 385 10.84 6.97 -8.01
CA TYR A 385 10.13 7.32 -9.24
C TYR A 385 10.57 8.68 -9.77
N GLU A 386 10.84 8.76 -11.06
CA GLU A 386 11.11 10.02 -11.72
C GLU A 386 9.85 10.58 -12.39
N THR A 387 9.51 11.83 -12.12
CA THR A 387 8.33 12.52 -12.67
C THR A 387 8.65 13.88 -13.27
N ALA A 388 7.81 14.31 -14.20
CA ALA A 388 7.82 15.70 -14.63
C ALA A 388 7.33 16.61 -13.49
N PRO A 389 7.77 17.88 -13.44
CA PRO A 389 7.23 18.84 -12.49
C PRO A 389 5.72 19.04 -12.65
N MET A 390 4.96 18.96 -11.55
CA MET A 390 3.49 19.07 -11.61
C MET A 390 2.98 20.51 -11.77
N TYR A 391 3.65 21.51 -11.19
CA TYR A 391 3.11 22.87 -11.06
C TYR A 391 3.93 23.93 -11.80
N VAL A 392 5.26 23.87 -11.69
CA VAL A 392 6.17 24.77 -12.40
C VAL A 392 6.88 23.95 -13.46
N GLU A 393 6.43 24.01 -14.71
CA GLU A 393 6.89 23.11 -15.78
C GLU A 393 8.35 23.36 -16.20
N LYS A 394 8.84 24.59 -16.05
CA LYS A 394 10.23 24.96 -16.39
C LYS A 394 11.19 24.69 -15.22
N GLN A 395 11.32 23.43 -14.83
CA GLN A 395 12.32 22.98 -13.85
C GLN A 395 12.76 21.52 -14.08
N PRO A 396 13.86 21.06 -13.46
CA PRO A 396 14.30 19.68 -13.60
C PRO A 396 13.28 18.67 -13.06
N ARG A 397 13.34 17.45 -13.58
CA ARG A 397 12.49 16.32 -13.17
C ARG A 397 12.76 15.92 -11.72
N PHE A 398 11.69 15.56 -11.00
CA PHE A 398 11.77 15.13 -9.61
C PHE A 398 12.06 13.65 -9.49
N LEU A 399 12.92 13.28 -8.54
CA LEU A 399 12.89 11.96 -7.91
C LEU A 399 11.92 12.01 -6.71
N ASN A 400 11.00 11.05 -6.65
CA ASN A 400 10.01 10.91 -5.59
C ASN A 400 10.05 9.50 -5.00
N ALA A 401 9.91 9.41 -3.69
CA ALA A 401 9.75 8.16 -2.95
C ALA A 401 8.86 8.39 -1.72
N ALA A 402 8.55 7.30 -1.00
CA ALA A 402 7.95 7.33 0.32
C ALA A 402 8.80 6.52 1.29
N VAL A 403 8.67 6.83 2.57
CA VAL A 403 9.29 6.10 3.67
C VAL A 403 8.27 5.93 4.79
N GLU A 404 8.24 4.73 5.35
CA GLU A 404 7.59 4.45 6.62
C GLU A 404 8.63 4.50 7.73
N ILE A 405 8.33 5.27 8.77
CA ILE A 405 9.18 5.39 9.95
C ILE A 405 8.38 5.08 11.20
N THR A 406 9.07 4.57 12.21
CA THR A 406 8.63 4.72 13.59
C THR A 406 9.26 5.97 14.20
N THR A 407 8.53 6.67 15.06
CA THR A 407 9.05 7.86 15.73
C THR A 407 8.52 8.01 17.14
N ARG A 408 9.26 8.70 18.00
CA ARG A 408 8.83 9.10 19.34
C ARG A 408 8.34 10.54 19.39
N LEU A 409 8.23 11.19 18.23
CA LEU A 409 7.82 12.58 18.13
C LEU A 409 6.33 12.67 17.80
N PRO A 410 5.56 13.55 18.45
CA PRO A 410 4.21 13.86 18.01
C PRO A 410 4.22 14.61 16.66
N PRO A 411 3.08 14.74 15.96
CA PRO A 411 3.01 15.25 14.59
C PRO A 411 3.72 16.60 14.35
N LEU A 412 3.52 17.59 15.23
CA LEU A 412 4.15 18.90 15.09
C LEU A 412 5.67 18.84 15.32
N ASP A 413 6.12 17.98 16.24
CA ASP A 413 7.54 17.84 16.48
C ASP A 413 8.24 17.12 15.34
N LEU A 414 7.59 16.12 14.74
CA LEU A 414 8.09 15.46 13.54
C LEU A 414 8.17 16.44 12.36
N LEU A 415 7.17 17.31 12.18
CA LEU A 415 7.20 18.38 11.16
C LEU A 415 8.39 19.33 11.35
N ASP A 416 8.64 19.78 12.57
CA ASP A 416 9.77 20.65 12.87
C ASP A 416 11.12 19.93 12.65
N LEU A 417 11.19 18.61 12.87
CA LEU A 417 12.36 17.80 12.54
C LEU A 417 12.58 17.71 11.03
N THR A 418 11.54 17.41 10.24
CA THR A 418 11.67 17.33 8.78
C THR A 418 12.09 18.68 8.18
N GLN A 419 11.53 19.79 8.67
CA GLN A 419 11.91 21.15 8.25
C GLN A 419 13.37 21.49 8.61
N ALA A 420 13.87 21.01 9.75
CA ALA A 420 15.27 21.20 10.14
C ALA A 420 16.23 20.38 9.27
N ILE A 421 15.85 19.15 8.90
CA ILE A 421 16.61 18.30 7.97
C ILE A 421 16.68 18.95 6.58
N GLU A 422 15.57 19.48 6.09
CA GLU A 422 15.53 20.22 4.82
C GLU A 422 16.47 21.42 4.84
N ALA A 423 16.41 22.23 5.91
CA ALA A 423 17.28 23.39 6.09
C ALA A 423 18.76 23.00 6.16
N TYR A 424 19.08 21.92 6.89
CA TYR A 424 20.44 21.38 7.00
C TYR A 424 21.01 20.95 5.64
N LEU A 425 20.18 20.39 4.77
CA LEU A 425 20.55 19.99 3.41
C LEU A 425 20.52 21.14 2.38
N GLY A 426 20.35 22.38 2.85
CA GLY A 426 20.47 23.58 2.01
C GLY A 426 19.16 24.08 1.41
N ARG A 427 17.99 23.66 1.93
CA ARG A 427 16.72 24.28 1.57
C ARG A 427 16.57 25.63 2.28
N ASP A 428 16.52 26.70 1.49
CA ASP A 428 16.20 28.03 2.00
C ASP A 428 14.66 28.22 2.08
N HIS A 429 14.15 28.30 3.31
CA HIS A 429 12.72 28.52 3.58
C HIS A 429 12.25 29.92 3.15
N ALA A 430 13.11 30.93 3.18
CA ALA A 430 12.77 32.27 2.71
C ALA A 430 12.58 32.30 1.18
N VAL A 431 13.44 31.59 0.45
CA VAL A 431 13.29 31.41 -1.01
C VAL A 431 12.06 30.56 -1.32
N SER A 432 11.79 29.52 -0.53
CA SER A 432 10.60 28.66 -0.69
C SER A 432 9.28 29.41 -0.49
N LEU A 433 9.27 30.40 0.43
CA LEU A 433 8.12 31.29 0.62
C LEU A 433 7.94 32.26 -0.57
N ALA A 434 9.04 32.72 -1.17
CA ALA A 434 9.02 33.60 -2.34
C ALA A 434 8.66 32.86 -3.65
N GLN A 435 9.02 31.59 -3.77
CA GLN A 435 8.70 30.71 -4.90
C GLN A 435 8.10 29.38 -4.42
N PRO A 436 6.80 29.38 -4.03
CA PRO A 436 6.11 28.15 -3.65
C PRO A 436 6.18 27.12 -4.79
N LYS A 437 6.58 25.88 -4.47
CA LYS A 437 6.70 24.76 -5.42
C LYS A 437 7.83 24.90 -6.46
N GLY A 438 8.82 25.74 -6.19
CA GLY A 438 10.06 25.84 -6.97
C GLY A 438 11.03 24.67 -6.76
N PRO A 439 12.20 24.71 -7.42
CA PRO A 439 13.23 23.69 -7.28
C PRO A 439 13.79 23.60 -5.86
N ARG A 440 14.09 22.39 -5.39
CA ARG A 440 14.57 22.12 -4.02
C ARG A 440 15.49 20.90 -3.96
N VAL A 441 16.50 21.01 -3.10
CA VAL A 441 17.47 19.93 -2.84
C VAL A 441 16.77 18.71 -2.24
N VAL A 442 15.85 18.92 -1.29
CA VAL A 442 14.99 17.87 -0.74
C VAL A 442 13.68 18.44 -0.18
N ASP A 443 12.62 17.64 -0.20
CA ASP A 443 11.29 17.90 0.36
C ASP A 443 10.80 16.66 1.13
N LEU A 444 10.36 16.88 2.36
CA LEU A 444 9.92 15.87 3.31
C LEU A 444 8.50 16.20 3.80
N ASP A 445 7.50 15.82 3.01
CA ASP A 445 6.08 16.03 3.38
C ASP A 445 5.57 14.85 4.22
N MET A 446 5.01 15.14 5.40
CA MET A 446 4.33 14.12 6.20
C MET A 446 2.96 13.80 5.61
N LEU A 447 2.76 12.54 5.21
CA LEU A 447 1.54 12.03 4.60
C LEU A 447 0.50 11.62 5.65
N TRP A 448 0.96 10.96 6.71
CA TRP A 448 0.12 10.47 7.81
C TRP A 448 0.96 10.16 9.05
N HIS A 449 0.33 10.15 10.22
CA HIS A 449 0.92 9.87 11.53
C HIS A 449 -0.14 9.25 12.44
N ASP A 450 0.17 8.23 13.25
CA ASP A 450 -0.82 7.60 14.14
C ASP A 450 -1.03 8.37 15.47
N GLY A 451 -0.05 9.14 15.95
CA GLY A 451 -0.24 10.10 17.06
C GLY A 451 -1.37 11.14 16.87
N VAL A 452 -2.03 11.21 15.71
CA VAL A 452 -3.30 11.94 15.54
C VAL A 452 -4.41 11.42 16.45
N TYR A 453 -4.31 10.17 16.91
CA TYR A 453 -5.24 9.54 17.84
C TYR A 453 -5.06 9.97 19.30
N GLU A 454 -4.04 10.74 19.66
CA GLU A 454 -3.82 11.18 21.05
C GLU A 454 -4.32 12.59 21.37
N HIS A 455 -4.59 13.41 20.35
CA HIS A 455 -5.20 14.73 20.55
C HIS A 455 -6.71 14.65 20.85
N LEU A 456 -7.16 13.51 21.36
CA LEU A 456 -8.52 13.26 21.81
C LEU A 456 -8.61 13.72 23.26
N HIS A 457 -9.37 14.80 23.50
CA HIS A 457 -9.83 15.08 24.85
C HIS A 457 -10.63 13.86 25.36
N GLU A 458 -10.42 13.50 26.63
CA GLU A 458 -11.04 12.35 27.33
C GLU A 458 -12.57 12.27 27.21
N ASN A 459 -13.23 13.34 26.73
CA ASN A 459 -14.69 13.43 26.55
C ASN A 459 -15.16 13.34 25.09
N SER A 460 -14.33 12.88 24.15
CA SER A 460 -14.73 12.72 22.75
C SER A 460 -14.85 11.25 22.36
N SER A 461 -16.10 10.79 22.21
CA SER A 461 -16.49 9.38 21.99
C SER A 461 -16.04 8.75 20.66
N HIS A 462 -15.24 9.43 19.84
CA HIS A 462 -14.76 8.93 18.54
C HIS A 462 -13.32 9.40 18.26
N PRO A 463 -12.35 8.49 18.01
CA PRO A 463 -11.01 8.87 17.59
C PRO A 463 -11.03 9.59 16.24
N LYS A 464 -10.75 10.90 16.22
CA LYS A 464 -10.52 11.65 14.99
C LYS A 464 -9.22 11.17 14.34
N ALA A 465 -9.35 10.36 13.29
CA ALA A 465 -8.26 9.91 12.43
C ALA A 465 -7.68 11.02 11.52
N ILE A 466 -7.87 12.28 11.90
CA ILE A 466 -7.53 13.50 11.14
C ILE A 466 -6.94 14.49 12.14
N TYR A 467 -5.82 15.10 11.79
CA TYR A 467 -5.19 16.17 12.55
C TYR A 467 -5.18 17.46 11.73
N THR A 468 -5.70 18.54 12.29
CA THR A 468 -5.78 19.83 11.63
C THR A 468 -5.27 20.91 12.57
N SER A 469 -4.28 21.65 12.10
CA SER A 469 -3.72 22.83 12.75
C SER A 469 -3.39 23.89 11.68
N PRO A 470 -3.14 25.15 12.07
CA PRO A 470 -2.71 26.18 11.12
C PRO A 470 -1.43 25.82 10.34
N ARG A 471 -0.57 24.95 10.88
CA ARG A 471 0.71 24.56 10.28
C ARG A 471 0.68 23.21 9.56
N LEU A 472 -0.26 22.33 9.90
CA LEU A 472 -0.22 20.91 9.51
C LEU A 472 -1.63 20.32 9.39
N ASN A 473 -1.85 19.58 8.30
CA ASN A 473 -3.06 18.81 8.03
C ASN A 473 -2.67 17.35 7.73
N LEU A 474 -3.22 16.41 8.49
CA LEU A 474 -3.05 14.96 8.29
C LEU A 474 -4.41 14.25 8.21
N PRO A 475 -4.60 13.28 7.30
CA PRO A 475 -3.68 12.94 6.21
C PRO A 475 -3.41 14.14 5.27
N HIS A 476 -2.27 14.15 4.61
CA HIS A 476 -1.84 15.28 3.78
C HIS A 476 -2.90 15.60 2.70
N ILE A 477 -3.32 16.86 2.60
CA ILE A 477 -4.45 17.31 1.76
C ILE A 477 -4.31 16.94 0.28
N GLY A 478 -3.09 16.94 -0.25
CA GLY A 478 -2.79 16.63 -1.65
C GLY A 478 -2.58 15.15 -1.94
N LEU A 479 -2.72 14.25 -0.95
CA LEU A 479 -2.38 12.84 -1.09
C LEU A 479 -3.25 12.16 -2.18
N ALA A 480 -4.56 12.37 -2.16
CA ALA A 480 -5.49 11.69 -3.08
C ALA A 480 -5.37 12.12 -4.56
N GLU A 481 -4.68 13.23 -4.84
CA GLU A 481 -4.58 13.83 -6.18
C GLU A 481 -3.19 13.66 -6.82
N ARG A 482 -2.22 13.07 -6.11
CA ARG A 482 -0.82 13.01 -6.54
C ARG A 482 -0.37 11.57 -6.73
N GLU A 483 -0.25 11.13 -7.99
CA GLU A 483 0.26 9.80 -8.28
C GLU A 483 1.69 9.60 -7.78
N PHE A 484 2.53 10.63 -7.88
CA PHE A 484 3.91 10.59 -7.36
C PHE A 484 4.01 10.51 -5.84
N VAL A 485 2.88 10.58 -5.11
CA VAL A 485 2.79 10.28 -3.68
C VAL A 485 2.12 8.92 -3.46
N LEU A 486 0.99 8.67 -4.13
CA LEU A 486 0.20 7.44 -3.97
C LEU A 486 0.93 6.18 -4.46
N ARG A 487 1.65 6.25 -5.57
CA ARG A 487 2.34 5.10 -6.15
C ARG A 487 3.51 4.65 -5.25
N PRO A 488 4.40 5.54 -4.77
CA PRO A 488 5.34 5.20 -3.72
C PRO A 488 4.69 4.66 -2.44
N LEU A 489 3.62 5.30 -1.95
CA LEU A 489 2.92 4.83 -0.76
C LEU A 489 2.31 3.43 -0.96
N ALA A 490 1.87 3.10 -2.17
CA ALA A 490 1.33 1.78 -2.49
C ALA A 490 2.40 0.68 -2.52
N ASP A 491 3.68 1.02 -2.74
CA ASP A 491 4.77 0.04 -2.63
C ASP A 491 4.96 -0.40 -1.17
N ILE A 492 4.77 0.51 -0.21
CA ILE A 492 4.98 0.24 1.22
C ILE A 492 3.69 -0.23 1.88
N GLN A 493 2.60 0.49 1.66
CA GLN A 493 1.32 0.34 2.35
C GLN A 493 0.15 0.26 1.36
N PRO A 494 0.07 -0.79 0.51
CA PRO A 494 -0.97 -0.94 -0.50
C PRO A 494 -2.38 -1.05 0.07
N GLY A 495 -2.49 -1.60 1.30
CA GLY A 495 -3.74 -1.84 2.02
C GLY A 495 -4.12 -0.74 3.01
N TRP A 496 -3.26 0.27 3.24
CA TRP A 496 -3.59 1.38 4.14
C TRP A 496 -4.83 2.11 3.64
N ARG A 497 -5.80 2.31 4.53
CA ARG A 497 -7.08 2.95 4.22
C ARG A 497 -7.01 4.41 4.61
N HIS A 498 -7.25 5.29 3.66
CA HIS A 498 -7.25 6.71 3.91
C HIS A 498 -8.37 7.09 4.90
N PRO A 499 -8.05 7.70 6.06
CA PRO A 499 -9.02 8.02 7.10
C PRO A 499 -10.28 8.79 6.68
N VAL A 500 -10.14 9.65 5.67
CA VAL A 500 -11.23 10.51 5.16
C VAL A 500 -11.94 9.87 3.97
N ASP A 501 -11.18 9.18 3.11
CA ASP A 501 -11.66 8.76 1.79
C ASP A 501 -12.16 7.30 1.81
N GLY A 502 -11.69 6.50 2.77
CA GLY A 502 -12.12 5.11 2.99
C GLY A 502 -11.53 4.10 2.01
N ARG A 503 -11.06 4.55 0.83
CA ARG A 503 -10.33 3.70 -0.13
C ARG A 503 -8.95 3.32 0.40
N THR A 504 -8.47 2.15 -0.01
CA THR A 504 -7.07 1.76 0.20
C THR A 504 -6.13 2.57 -0.68
N THR A 505 -4.85 2.65 -0.34
CA THR A 505 -3.82 3.28 -1.20
C THR A 505 -3.88 2.75 -2.64
N THR A 506 -4.04 1.43 -2.81
CA THR A 506 -4.16 0.81 -4.13
C THR A 506 -5.44 1.25 -4.86
N GLN A 507 -6.57 1.36 -4.16
CA GLN A 507 -7.82 1.84 -4.74
C GLN A 507 -7.76 3.32 -5.12
N MET A 508 -7.13 4.16 -4.30
CA MET A 508 -6.89 5.57 -4.62
C MET A 508 -5.97 5.70 -5.85
N LEU A 509 -4.87 4.94 -5.90
CA LEU A 509 -3.97 4.89 -7.04
C LEU A 509 -4.67 4.41 -8.32
N SER A 510 -5.60 3.46 -8.21
CA SER A 510 -6.35 2.96 -9.37
C SER A 510 -7.39 3.96 -9.88
N ALA A 511 -7.80 4.91 -9.05
CA ALA A 511 -8.79 5.93 -9.38
C ALA A 511 -8.18 7.21 -9.97
N ILE A 512 -6.88 7.46 -9.78
CA ILE A 512 -6.21 8.60 -10.40
C ILE A 512 -5.79 8.29 -11.84
N LYS A 513 -5.85 9.30 -12.71
CA LYS A 513 -5.33 9.18 -14.08
C LYS A 513 -3.81 9.03 -14.04
N ALA A 514 -3.31 7.92 -14.58
CA ALA A 514 -1.87 7.68 -14.66
C ALA A 514 -1.15 8.76 -15.47
N ASP A 515 -0.05 9.27 -14.92
CA ASP A 515 0.94 10.13 -15.55
C ASP A 515 1.82 9.26 -16.46
N PRO A 516 1.71 9.41 -17.79
CA PRO A 516 2.54 8.65 -18.72
C PRO A 516 4.04 9.01 -18.62
N GLY A 517 4.37 10.14 -17.97
CA GLY A 517 5.73 10.60 -17.74
C GLY A 517 6.40 10.04 -16.48
N MET A 518 5.65 9.41 -15.57
CA MET A 518 6.17 8.82 -14.34
C MET A 518 6.81 7.47 -14.60
N ARG A 519 8.05 7.27 -14.14
CA ARG A 519 8.78 6.01 -14.33
C ARG A 519 9.41 5.55 -13.03
N ARG A 520 9.36 4.23 -12.76
CA ARG A 520 10.16 3.65 -11.68
C ARG A 520 11.62 3.72 -12.10
N VAL A 521 12.49 4.09 -11.19
CA VAL A 521 13.91 4.27 -11.48
C VAL A 521 14.83 3.72 -10.39
N LEU A 522 16.05 3.40 -10.79
CA LEU A 522 17.18 3.06 -9.93
C LEU A 522 18.28 4.10 -10.21
N PRO A 523 18.45 5.11 -9.34
CA PRO A 523 19.54 6.07 -9.45
C PRO A 523 20.85 5.44 -9.00
N ILE A 524 21.89 5.60 -9.81
CA ILE A 524 23.24 5.11 -9.55
C ILE A 524 24.15 6.31 -9.47
N ARG A 525 24.68 6.58 -8.28
CA ARG A 525 25.64 7.65 -8.05
C ARG A 525 27.03 7.20 -8.50
N ASN A 526 27.71 8.09 -9.20
CA ASN A 526 29.15 8.02 -9.37
C ASN A 526 29.79 8.92 -8.31
N THR A 527 30.35 8.31 -7.27
CA THR A 527 31.00 9.01 -6.16
C THR A 527 32.23 9.81 -6.58
N ALA A 528 32.92 9.40 -7.64
CA ALA A 528 34.15 10.06 -8.11
C ALA A 528 33.89 11.38 -8.86
N SER A 529 32.75 11.50 -9.54
CA SER A 529 32.39 12.71 -10.31
C SER A 529 31.23 13.50 -9.71
N ASP A 530 30.65 13.02 -8.61
CA ASP A 530 29.43 13.53 -8.00
C ASP A 530 28.28 13.74 -9.00
N THR A 531 28.10 12.74 -9.86
CA THR A 531 26.99 12.68 -10.83
C THR A 531 26.11 11.48 -10.53
N GLU A 532 24.90 11.47 -11.09
CA GLU A 532 24.01 10.30 -11.03
C GLU A 532 23.51 9.92 -12.42
N ARG A 533 23.44 8.61 -12.66
CA ARG A 533 22.79 8.02 -13.84
C ARG A 533 21.57 7.25 -13.37
N THR A 534 20.46 7.43 -14.06
CA THR A 534 19.19 6.83 -13.67
C THR A 534 18.81 5.72 -14.64
N LEU A 535 18.60 4.50 -14.14
CA LEU A 535 18.06 3.38 -14.92
C LEU A 535 16.54 3.33 -14.71
N ALA A 536 15.75 3.32 -15.78
CA ALA A 536 14.29 3.33 -15.72
C ALA A 536 13.66 1.95 -16.00
N PHE A 537 12.52 1.65 -15.35
CA PHE A 537 11.78 0.39 -15.48
C PHE A 537 10.25 0.60 -15.53
N PRO A 538 9.52 -0.27 -16.26
CA PRO A 538 10.03 -1.06 -17.38
C PRO A 538 10.40 -0.10 -18.54
N SER A 539 11.58 -0.28 -19.14
CA SER A 539 11.96 0.50 -20.34
C SER A 539 12.60 -0.40 -21.39
N ARG A 540 13.79 -0.90 -21.09
CA ARG A 540 14.56 -1.87 -21.86
C ARG A 540 15.32 -2.78 -20.91
N THR A 541 15.86 -3.87 -21.44
CA THR A 541 16.79 -4.70 -20.70
C THR A 541 18.19 -4.07 -20.75
N TYR A 542 18.87 -4.05 -19.60
CA TYR A 542 20.22 -3.52 -19.44
C TYR A 542 21.27 -4.64 -19.53
N LEU A 543 22.39 -4.35 -20.18
CA LEU A 543 23.46 -5.31 -20.41
C LEU A 543 24.59 -5.14 -19.39
N MET A 544 24.85 -6.17 -18.58
CA MET A 544 25.95 -6.22 -17.62
C MET A 544 27.06 -7.13 -18.17
N SER A 545 28.22 -6.57 -18.49
CA SER A 545 29.34 -7.30 -19.09
C SER A 545 30.33 -7.77 -18.04
N ILE A 546 30.72 -9.05 -18.11
CA ILE A 546 31.58 -9.70 -17.12
C ILE A 546 33.05 -9.38 -17.43
N VAL A 547 33.77 -8.85 -16.44
CA VAL A 547 35.22 -8.64 -16.48
C VAL A 547 35.87 -9.49 -15.38
N ASN A 548 36.30 -10.69 -15.75
CA ASN A 548 37.00 -11.58 -14.82
C ASN A 548 38.49 -11.20 -14.73
N THR A 549 38.98 -11.04 -13.51
CA THR A 549 40.40 -10.71 -13.24
C THR A 549 41.17 -11.90 -12.63
N THR A 550 40.59 -13.09 -12.69
CA THR A 550 41.17 -14.33 -12.15
C THR A 550 42.17 -14.97 -13.12
N PRO A 551 43.22 -15.66 -12.63
CA PRO A 551 44.15 -16.43 -13.48
C PRO A 551 43.45 -17.56 -14.24
N ASP A 552 42.39 -18.10 -13.65
CA ASP A 552 41.58 -19.23 -14.11
C ASP A 552 40.45 -18.83 -15.07
N SER A 553 40.54 -17.70 -15.77
CA SER A 553 39.56 -17.29 -16.78
C SER A 553 39.65 -18.19 -18.02
N PHE A 554 39.24 -19.45 -17.86
CA PHE A 554 39.18 -20.50 -18.89
C PHE A 554 38.28 -20.12 -20.07
N SER A 555 37.38 -19.14 -19.89
CA SER A 555 36.49 -18.68 -20.96
C SER A 555 37.10 -17.55 -21.81
N ASP A 556 38.17 -16.89 -21.37
CA ASP A 556 38.88 -15.83 -22.11
C ASP A 556 40.38 -16.16 -22.34
N GLY A 557 40.76 -17.44 -22.14
CA GLY A 557 42.09 -17.95 -22.44
C GLY A 557 43.22 -17.49 -21.51
N GLY A 558 42.92 -17.05 -20.27
CA GLY A 558 43.94 -16.59 -19.30
C GLY A 558 44.78 -15.39 -19.77
N MET A 559 44.41 -14.74 -20.89
CA MET A 559 45.22 -13.74 -21.60
C MET A 559 45.39 -12.40 -20.85
N TYR A 560 44.66 -12.20 -19.76
CA TYR A 560 44.57 -10.94 -19.02
C TYR A 560 45.14 -11.03 -17.59
N HIS A 561 45.59 -12.22 -17.15
CA HIS A 561 46.16 -12.35 -15.81
C HIS A 561 47.38 -11.43 -15.66
N ASN A 562 47.44 -10.67 -14.58
CA ASN A 562 48.50 -9.70 -14.25
C ASN A 562 48.69 -8.50 -15.20
N ASN A 563 47.77 -8.22 -16.15
CA ASN A 563 47.84 -7.03 -17.00
C ASN A 563 46.64 -6.10 -16.81
N VAL A 564 46.77 -5.18 -15.85
CA VAL A 564 45.76 -4.15 -15.54
C VAL A 564 45.38 -3.34 -16.78
N GLU A 565 46.35 -2.90 -17.58
CA GLU A 565 46.09 -2.04 -18.75
C GLU A 565 45.24 -2.75 -19.81
N ARG A 566 45.53 -4.04 -20.06
CA ARG A 566 44.79 -4.84 -21.03
C ARG A 566 43.36 -5.11 -20.55
N THR A 567 43.19 -5.42 -19.27
CA THR A 567 41.85 -5.63 -18.68
C THR A 567 41.03 -4.35 -18.69
N VAL A 568 41.62 -3.21 -18.35
CA VAL A 568 40.97 -1.90 -18.45
C VAL A 568 40.58 -1.60 -19.89
N SER A 569 41.46 -1.89 -20.86
CA SER A 569 41.17 -1.70 -22.28
C SER A 569 39.98 -2.54 -22.74
N SER A 570 39.91 -3.81 -22.31
CA SER A 570 38.79 -4.71 -22.58
C SER A 570 37.48 -4.22 -21.94
N ALA A 571 37.51 -3.77 -20.68
CA ALA A 571 36.34 -3.19 -20.03
C ALA A 571 35.83 -1.93 -20.76
N MET A 572 36.75 -1.07 -21.24
CA MET A 572 36.40 0.09 -22.05
C MET A 572 35.86 -0.30 -23.44
N GLU A 573 36.33 -1.39 -24.03
CA GLU A 573 35.77 -1.95 -25.27
C GLU A 573 34.35 -2.45 -25.07
N MET A 574 34.07 -3.21 -24.00
CA MET A 574 32.71 -3.65 -23.66
C MET A 574 31.74 -2.47 -23.49
N LEU A 575 32.19 -1.37 -22.87
CA LEU A 575 31.38 -0.15 -22.75
C LEU A 575 31.09 0.48 -24.13
N ARG A 576 32.08 0.53 -25.02
CA ARG A 576 31.89 1.01 -26.41
C ARG A 576 30.97 0.10 -27.21
N ASP A 577 31.03 -1.21 -26.98
CA ASP A 577 30.13 -2.22 -27.57
C ASP A 577 28.70 -2.12 -27.02
N GLY A 578 28.42 -1.23 -26.08
CA GLY A 578 27.08 -0.93 -25.58
C GLY A 578 26.71 -1.62 -24.28
N ALA A 579 27.68 -2.10 -23.49
CA ALA A 579 27.45 -2.49 -22.11
C ALA A 579 26.91 -1.31 -21.29
N ASP A 580 25.86 -1.55 -20.51
CA ASP A 580 25.35 -0.55 -19.57
C ASP A 580 26.14 -0.53 -18.27
N ILE A 581 26.61 -1.71 -17.86
CA ILE A 581 27.34 -1.99 -16.63
C ILE A 581 28.52 -2.90 -16.98
N VAL A 582 29.68 -2.66 -16.39
CA VAL A 582 30.78 -3.64 -16.32
C VAL A 582 30.85 -4.22 -14.92
N ASP A 583 30.92 -5.54 -14.81
CA ASP A 583 30.94 -6.26 -13.53
C ASP A 583 32.30 -6.94 -13.34
N ILE A 584 33.08 -6.40 -12.42
CA ILE A 584 34.48 -6.77 -12.20
C ILE A 584 34.56 -7.78 -11.05
N GLY A 585 35.07 -8.98 -11.35
CA GLY A 585 35.23 -10.05 -10.37
C GLY A 585 36.70 -10.43 -10.12
N GLY A 586 37.11 -10.42 -8.85
CA GLY A 586 38.46 -10.80 -8.36
C GLY A 586 38.63 -12.28 -8.04
N MET A 587 37.51 -12.96 -7.77
CA MET A 587 37.42 -14.34 -7.34
C MET A 587 36.51 -15.14 -8.28
N SER A 588 36.84 -16.41 -8.53
CA SER A 588 35.97 -17.28 -9.33
C SER A 588 34.91 -17.91 -8.44
N THR A 589 33.65 -17.60 -8.71
CA THR A 589 32.49 -18.24 -8.06
C THR A 589 32.03 -19.49 -8.81
N ALA A 590 32.83 -20.01 -9.75
CA ALA A 590 32.50 -21.21 -10.52
C ALA A 590 32.64 -22.49 -9.66
N PRO A 591 31.85 -23.54 -9.93
CA PRO A 591 31.89 -24.78 -9.16
C PRO A 591 33.30 -25.41 -9.08
N GLY A 592 33.74 -25.71 -7.86
CA GLY A 592 35.00 -26.42 -7.57
C GLY A 592 36.28 -25.56 -7.56
N ARG A 593 36.17 -24.23 -7.65
CA ARG A 593 37.33 -23.32 -7.57
C ARG A 593 37.70 -22.98 -6.12
N PRO A 594 39.00 -22.87 -5.78
CA PRO A 594 39.41 -22.44 -4.46
C PRO A 594 39.18 -20.93 -4.29
N ASP A 595 38.80 -20.54 -3.08
CA ASP A 595 38.71 -19.14 -2.69
C ASP A 595 40.11 -18.53 -2.58
N VAL A 596 40.20 -17.23 -2.85
CA VAL A 596 41.40 -16.43 -2.64
C VAL A 596 41.29 -15.60 -1.37
N GLU A 597 42.43 -15.17 -0.83
CA GLU A 597 42.48 -14.25 0.29
C GLU A 597 41.88 -12.88 -0.09
N GLU A 598 41.29 -12.18 0.89
CA GLU A 598 40.59 -10.89 0.64
C GLU A 598 41.53 -9.85 0.04
N ALA A 599 42.77 -9.78 0.52
CA ALA A 599 43.78 -8.86 0.02
C ALA A 599 44.14 -9.16 -1.44
N GLU A 600 44.16 -10.44 -1.83
CA GLU A 600 44.42 -10.84 -3.22
C GLU A 600 43.24 -10.46 -4.12
N GLU A 601 42.00 -10.70 -3.68
CA GLU A 601 40.80 -10.28 -4.41
C GLU A 601 40.78 -8.76 -4.62
N ALA A 602 41.04 -7.97 -3.56
CA ALA A 602 41.13 -6.52 -3.64
C ALA A 602 42.24 -6.05 -4.61
N ASN A 603 43.41 -6.69 -4.58
CA ASN A 603 44.53 -6.39 -5.49
C ASN A 603 44.21 -6.68 -6.95
N ARG A 604 43.25 -7.57 -7.23
CA ARG A 604 42.78 -7.86 -8.59
C ARG A 604 41.68 -6.90 -9.06
N VAL A 605 40.80 -6.47 -8.16
CA VAL A 605 39.64 -5.63 -8.49
C VAL A 605 39.99 -4.13 -8.52
N VAL A 606 40.57 -3.61 -7.43
CA VAL A 606 40.74 -2.17 -7.20
C VAL A 606 41.53 -1.48 -8.31
N PRO A 607 42.68 -2.02 -8.79
CA PRO A 607 43.43 -1.37 -9.87
C PRO A 607 42.65 -1.27 -11.18
N ILE A 608 41.74 -2.22 -11.47
CA ILE A 608 40.90 -2.19 -12.67
C ILE A 608 39.84 -1.09 -12.54
N VAL A 609 39.16 -1.00 -11.39
CA VAL A 609 38.17 0.07 -11.11
C VAL A 609 38.82 1.44 -11.32
N GLN A 610 39.98 1.68 -10.70
CA GLN A 610 40.72 2.93 -10.87
C GLN A 610 41.17 3.16 -12.31
N GLY A 611 41.62 2.10 -12.99
CA GLY A 611 42.05 2.17 -14.38
C GLY A 611 40.92 2.57 -15.33
N VAL A 612 39.72 2.01 -15.16
CA VAL A 612 38.52 2.40 -15.91
C VAL A 612 38.20 3.87 -15.65
N ARG A 613 38.15 4.32 -14.40
CA ARG A 613 37.90 5.73 -14.06
C ARG A 613 38.93 6.69 -14.67
N ARG A 614 40.22 6.34 -14.66
CA ARG A 614 41.28 7.12 -15.33
C ARG A 614 41.08 7.17 -16.86
N ALA A 615 40.72 6.04 -17.47
CA ALA A 615 40.46 5.98 -18.91
C ALA A 615 39.25 6.84 -19.31
N GLU A 616 38.20 6.89 -18.50
CA GLU A 616 37.05 7.79 -18.70
C GLU A 616 37.45 9.26 -18.59
N ALA A 617 38.18 9.62 -17.53
CA ALA A 617 38.65 10.99 -17.33
C ALA A 617 39.51 11.48 -18.50
N ALA A 618 40.34 10.60 -19.08
CA ALA A 618 41.16 10.91 -20.24
C ALA A 618 40.36 11.10 -21.55
N GLN A 619 39.17 10.50 -21.67
CA GLN A 619 38.29 10.66 -22.85
C GLN A 619 37.45 11.96 -22.78
N GLY A 620 37.37 12.59 -21.61
CA GLY A 620 36.63 13.84 -21.38
C GLY A 620 35.13 13.65 -21.17
N ALA A 621 34.53 14.51 -20.35
CA ALA A 621 33.12 14.39 -19.93
C ALA A 621 32.07 14.65 -21.04
N ALA A 622 32.50 15.06 -22.24
CA ALA A 622 31.61 15.52 -23.30
C ALA A 622 31.05 14.42 -24.21
N THR A 623 31.59 13.19 -24.15
CA THR A 623 31.25 12.14 -25.13
C THR A 623 30.26 11.09 -24.64
N GLN A 624 30.27 10.70 -23.35
CA GLN A 624 29.35 9.68 -22.79
C GLN A 624 29.15 9.88 -21.27
N PRO A 625 27.99 9.46 -20.70
CA PRO A 625 27.80 9.44 -19.26
C PRO A 625 28.78 8.45 -18.60
N PRO A 626 29.18 8.66 -17.33
CA PRO A 626 30.10 7.75 -16.65
C PRO A 626 29.58 6.31 -16.60
N ALA A 627 30.49 5.36 -16.77
CA ALA A 627 30.27 3.93 -16.68
C ALA A 627 29.78 3.54 -15.29
N ILE A 628 28.83 2.62 -15.27
CA ILE A 628 28.41 1.95 -14.05
C ILE A 628 29.36 0.78 -13.86
N ILE A 629 30.07 0.78 -12.74
CA ILE A 629 31.01 -0.28 -12.38
C ILE A 629 30.39 -1.07 -11.23
N SER A 630 30.06 -2.32 -11.51
CA SER A 630 29.67 -3.33 -10.53
C SER A 630 30.90 -4.13 -10.08
N VAL A 631 30.89 -4.58 -8.83
CA VAL A 631 31.95 -5.43 -8.27
C VAL A 631 31.31 -6.72 -7.78
N ASP A 632 31.72 -7.84 -8.37
CA ASP A 632 31.30 -9.20 -8.00
C ASP A 632 32.12 -9.67 -6.79
N THR A 633 31.59 -9.39 -5.60
CA THR A 633 32.22 -9.76 -4.32
C THR A 633 31.17 -9.93 -3.22
N PHE A 634 31.43 -10.87 -2.31
CA PHE A 634 30.67 -11.06 -1.09
C PHE A 634 31.42 -10.56 0.15
N ARG A 635 32.62 -9.98 -0.02
CA ARG A 635 33.46 -9.50 1.08
C ARG A 635 33.28 -8.00 1.30
N PRO A 636 32.83 -7.56 2.49
CA PRO A 636 32.65 -6.14 2.79
C PRO A 636 33.93 -5.33 2.63
N SER A 637 35.09 -5.88 3.02
CA SER A 637 36.40 -5.24 2.90
C SER A 637 36.77 -4.91 1.44
N VAL A 638 36.54 -5.85 0.53
CA VAL A 638 36.76 -5.69 -0.92
C VAL A 638 35.74 -4.69 -1.51
N ALA A 639 34.46 -4.83 -1.15
CA ALA A 639 33.42 -3.89 -1.57
C ALA A 639 33.74 -2.45 -1.13
N HIS A 640 34.18 -2.25 0.11
CA HIS A 640 34.57 -0.95 0.63
C HIS A 640 35.71 -0.34 -0.20
N ALA A 641 36.80 -1.09 -0.39
CA ALA A 641 37.95 -0.64 -1.15
C ALA A 641 37.60 -0.33 -2.63
N ALA A 642 36.72 -1.12 -3.23
CA ALA A 642 36.29 -0.89 -4.61
C ALA A 642 35.35 0.33 -4.74
N LEU A 643 34.47 0.58 -3.77
CA LEU A 643 33.63 1.78 -3.72
C LEU A 643 34.49 3.05 -3.55
N ASP A 644 35.51 3.02 -2.68
CA ASP A 644 36.50 4.10 -2.55
C ASP A 644 37.28 4.34 -3.86
N ALA A 645 37.54 3.28 -4.61
CA ALA A 645 38.17 3.36 -5.93
C ALA A 645 37.24 3.89 -7.04
N GLY A 646 35.94 4.05 -6.76
CA GLY A 646 34.95 4.60 -7.69
C GLY A 646 33.99 3.57 -8.32
N ALA A 647 33.84 2.38 -7.73
CA ALA A 647 32.75 1.48 -8.07
C ALA A 647 31.39 2.11 -7.69
N SER A 648 30.30 1.63 -8.32
CA SER A 648 28.97 2.24 -8.20
C SER A 648 27.89 1.28 -7.73
N LEU A 649 28.17 -0.03 -7.73
CA LEU A 649 27.21 -1.09 -7.43
C LEU A 649 27.96 -2.31 -6.89
N ILE A 650 27.36 -3.03 -5.95
CA ILE A 650 27.88 -4.31 -5.45
C ILE A 650 27.04 -5.46 -5.99
N ASN A 651 27.69 -6.52 -6.46
CA ASN A 651 27.05 -7.75 -6.89
C ASN A 651 27.43 -8.89 -5.93
N ASP A 652 26.52 -9.26 -5.03
CA ASP A 652 26.79 -10.26 -4.00
C ASP A 652 26.07 -11.57 -4.31
N VAL A 653 26.88 -12.55 -4.75
CA VAL A 653 26.43 -13.90 -5.09
C VAL A 653 25.81 -14.68 -3.91
N THR A 654 26.10 -14.29 -2.67
CA THR A 654 25.57 -14.93 -1.46
C THR A 654 24.23 -14.36 -1.02
N GLY A 655 23.82 -13.24 -1.63
CA GLY A 655 22.64 -12.47 -1.21
C GLY A 655 22.87 -11.78 0.13
N ALA A 656 24.08 -11.29 0.38
CA ALA A 656 24.55 -10.71 1.64
C ALA A 656 24.35 -11.65 2.84
N ARG A 657 24.52 -12.96 2.63
CA ARG A 657 24.58 -13.95 3.72
C ARG A 657 26.01 -14.17 4.21
N GLY A 658 27.02 -13.77 3.44
CA GLY A 658 28.42 -14.04 3.75
C GLY A 658 28.82 -15.45 3.31
N THR A 659 29.90 -15.97 3.90
CA THR A 659 30.46 -17.28 3.55
C THR A 659 29.70 -18.41 4.25
N TRP A 660 29.40 -19.46 3.50
CA TRP A 660 28.98 -20.75 4.05
C TRP A 660 30.23 -21.50 4.52
N SER A 661 30.31 -21.92 5.78
CA SER A 661 31.39 -22.80 6.22
C SER A 661 30.98 -24.26 6.06
N ASP A 662 31.94 -25.14 5.74
CA ASP A 662 31.68 -26.58 5.56
C ASP A 662 31.29 -27.28 6.88
N GLU A 663 31.40 -26.59 8.03
CA GLU A 663 30.97 -27.04 9.37
C GLU A 663 29.53 -26.63 9.71
N ASP A 664 28.85 -25.88 8.82
CA ASP A 664 27.48 -25.41 9.02
C ASP A 664 26.45 -26.49 8.67
N ASP A 665 26.46 -27.56 9.48
CA ASP A 665 25.35 -28.49 9.56
C ASP A 665 24.25 -27.85 10.43
N ASP A 666 23.04 -27.79 9.86
CA ASP A 666 21.76 -27.80 10.58
C ASP A 666 20.94 -26.52 10.88
N ASN A 667 21.29 -25.28 10.46
CA ASN A 667 20.34 -24.14 10.64
C ASN A 667 20.30 -23.14 9.48
N LEU A 668 19.66 -23.55 8.39
CA LEU A 668 19.35 -22.74 7.22
C LEU A 668 17.96 -22.06 7.27
N ARG A 669 17.34 -22.02 8.44
CA ARG A 669 16.05 -21.34 8.65
C ARG A 669 16.32 -20.08 9.45
N GLY A 670 16.72 -19.02 8.74
CA GLY A 670 17.06 -17.74 9.35
C GLY A 670 15.91 -17.17 10.19
N ASP A 671 16.05 -17.25 11.51
CA ASP A 671 15.36 -16.39 12.48
C ASP A 671 15.99 -14.99 12.56
N GLY A 672 17.20 -14.83 12.03
CA GLY A 672 17.91 -13.55 11.97
C GLY A 672 18.52 -13.12 13.30
N THR A 673 18.65 -14.03 14.28
CA THR A 673 19.14 -13.71 15.63
C THR A 673 20.48 -14.38 15.98
N SER A 674 21.03 -15.22 15.11
CA SER A 674 22.31 -15.89 15.38
C SER A 674 23.51 -15.03 14.95
N SER A 675 24.53 -14.96 15.82
CA SER A 675 25.84 -14.27 15.70
C SER A 675 26.71 -14.66 14.47
N LYS A 676 26.13 -15.27 13.43
CA LYS A 676 26.82 -15.97 12.33
C LYS A 676 26.62 -15.32 10.94
N ASN A 677 26.06 -14.11 10.87
CA ASN A 677 25.83 -13.34 9.64
C ASN A 677 26.71 -12.08 9.51
N GLU A 678 27.77 -11.94 10.32
CA GLU A 678 28.56 -10.71 10.49
C GLU A 678 29.01 -10.09 9.15
N LEU A 679 29.61 -10.88 8.24
CA LEU A 679 30.03 -10.39 6.92
C LEU A 679 28.86 -9.91 6.07
N GLY A 680 27.73 -10.61 6.11
CA GLY A 680 26.53 -10.21 5.40
C GLY A 680 25.94 -8.91 5.93
N ASP A 681 25.90 -8.77 7.25
CA ASP A 681 25.37 -7.57 7.91
C ASP A 681 26.31 -6.37 7.72
N GLU A 682 27.63 -6.58 7.74
CA GLU A 682 28.64 -5.59 7.35
C GLU A 682 28.47 -5.13 5.90
N MET A 683 28.22 -6.07 4.96
CA MET A 683 27.95 -5.73 3.56
C MET A 683 26.70 -4.84 3.44
N LEU A 684 25.61 -5.21 4.12
CA LEU A 684 24.36 -4.46 4.10
C LEU A 684 24.52 -3.07 4.76
N ALA A 685 25.23 -2.99 5.87
CA ALA A 685 25.55 -1.73 6.55
C ALA A 685 26.37 -0.82 5.62
N LEU A 686 27.40 -1.35 4.96
CA LEU A 686 28.22 -0.63 4.00
C LEU A 686 27.37 -0.06 2.84
N VAL A 687 26.53 -0.87 2.19
CA VAL A 687 25.74 -0.37 1.04
C VAL A 687 24.67 0.64 1.47
N ALA A 688 24.09 0.50 2.68
CA ALA A 688 23.19 1.50 3.26
C ALA A 688 23.92 2.83 3.55
N GLU A 689 25.11 2.75 4.15
CA GLU A 689 25.97 3.90 4.49
C GLU A 689 26.56 4.59 3.25
N ARG A 690 26.82 3.84 2.18
CA ARG A 690 27.28 4.43 0.91
C ARG A 690 26.12 4.88 0.02
N GLY A 691 24.92 4.33 0.23
CA GLY A 691 23.73 4.63 -0.56
C GLY A 691 23.84 4.11 -2.00
N VAL A 692 24.53 2.99 -2.18
CA VAL A 692 24.76 2.36 -3.49
C VAL A 692 23.86 1.13 -3.68
N PRO A 693 23.54 0.74 -4.93
CA PRO A 693 22.77 -0.47 -5.18
C PRO A 693 23.54 -1.75 -4.88
N ILE A 694 22.79 -2.81 -4.55
CA ILE A 694 23.28 -4.17 -4.34
C ILE A 694 22.43 -5.17 -5.15
N VAL A 695 23.08 -6.11 -5.82
CA VAL A 695 22.45 -7.32 -6.35
C VAL A 695 22.47 -8.38 -5.25
N LEU A 696 21.29 -8.88 -4.87
CA LEU A 696 21.12 -10.00 -3.96
C LEU A 696 20.83 -11.25 -4.79
N MET A 697 21.83 -12.10 -4.96
CA MET A 697 21.67 -13.37 -5.66
C MET A 697 21.26 -14.51 -4.72
N HIS A 698 20.44 -15.43 -5.22
CA HIS A 698 20.17 -16.69 -4.54
C HIS A 698 21.30 -17.70 -4.76
N MET A 699 21.85 -18.24 -3.67
CA MET A 699 22.81 -19.34 -3.65
C MET A 699 22.64 -20.17 -2.36
N ARG A 700 22.99 -21.46 -2.41
CA ARG A 700 23.14 -22.33 -1.23
C ARG A 700 24.52 -22.98 -1.23
N GLY A 701 25.13 -23.12 -0.06
CA GLY A 701 26.48 -23.67 0.10
C GLY A 701 27.58 -22.78 -0.51
N THR A 702 28.75 -23.37 -0.78
CA THR A 702 29.96 -22.69 -1.29
C THR A 702 30.20 -22.99 -2.78
N SER A 703 31.24 -22.38 -3.37
CA SER A 703 31.76 -22.77 -4.68
C SER A 703 32.05 -24.27 -4.79
N ARG A 704 32.42 -24.92 -3.68
CA ARG A 704 32.74 -26.35 -3.60
C ARG A 704 31.52 -27.22 -3.37
N THR A 705 30.57 -26.77 -2.56
CA THR A 705 29.43 -27.61 -2.13
C THR A 705 28.12 -27.29 -2.85
N MET A 706 28.01 -26.20 -3.61
CA MET A 706 26.76 -25.80 -4.28
C MET A 706 26.22 -26.86 -5.25
N THR A 707 27.06 -27.74 -5.80
CA THR A 707 26.62 -28.81 -6.71
C THR A 707 26.15 -30.07 -5.99
N ASN A 708 26.24 -30.12 -4.66
CA ASN A 708 25.81 -31.27 -3.88
C ASN A 708 24.29 -31.44 -3.96
N VAL A 709 23.83 -32.69 -3.81
CA VAL A 709 22.40 -33.03 -3.89
C VAL A 709 21.58 -32.22 -2.88
N VAL A 710 22.09 -32.05 -1.66
CA VAL A 710 21.43 -31.25 -0.60
C VAL A 710 21.17 -29.81 -1.06
N ASN A 711 22.16 -29.15 -1.68
CA ASN A 711 22.05 -27.76 -2.10
C ASN A 711 21.25 -27.58 -3.40
N THR A 712 21.18 -28.61 -4.24
CA THR A 712 20.46 -28.58 -5.52
C THR A 712 19.02 -29.10 -5.44
N THR A 713 18.62 -29.67 -4.30
CA THR A 713 17.28 -30.22 -4.06
C THR A 713 16.39 -29.18 -3.36
N TYR A 714 15.21 -28.94 -3.94
CA TYR A 714 14.20 -28.03 -3.41
C TYR A 714 12.94 -28.83 -3.09
N ALA A 715 12.39 -28.68 -1.89
CA ALA A 715 11.22 -29.43 -1.43
C ALA A 715 9.93 -28.95 -2.14
N GLY A 716 9.11 -29.88 -2.63
CA GLY A 716 7.82 -29.59 -3.28
C GLY A 716 7.27 -30.74 -4.12
N VAL A 717 6.05 -30.58 -4.65
CA VAL A 717 5.30 -31.64 -5.37
C VAL A 717 5.91 -31.95 -6.74
N GLU A 718 6.50 -30.94 -7.41
CA GLU A 718 7.26 -31.07 -8.65
C GLU A 718 8.57 -30.26 -8.60
N ALA A 719 9.70 -30.85 -9.01
CA ALA A 719 11.03 -30.25 -8.87
C ALA A 719 11.18 -28.88 -9.58
N ALA A 720 10.49 -28.68 -10.71
CA ALA A 720 10.55 -27.43 -11.48
C ALA A 720 9.72 -26.29 -10.86
N GLU A 721 8.64 -26.60 -10.13
CA GLU A 721 7.87 -25.59 -9.40
C GLU A 721 8.48 -25.30 -8.03
N ALA A 722 8.96 -26.35 -7.35
CA ALA A 722 9.62 -26.27 -6.05
C ALA A 722 10.78 -25.27 -6.05
N VAL A 723 11.63 -25.30 -7.09
CA VAL A 723 12.79 -24.39 -7.19
C VAL A 723 12.37 -22.92 -7.31
N VAL A 724 11.31 -22.60 -8.07
CA VAL A 724 10.89 -21.20 -8.26
C VAL A 724 10.31 -20.64 -6.96
N VAL A 725 9.47 -21.43 -6.28
CA VAL A 725 8.86 -21.06 -5.00
C VAL A 725 9.92 -20.88 -3.91
N ALA A 726 10.82 -21.85 -3.77
CA ALA A 726 11.88 -21.77 -2.76
C ALA A 726 12.87 -20.63 -3.03
N VAL A 727 13.27 -20.43 -4.29
CA VAL A 727 14.17 -19.32 -4.65
C VAL A 727 13.54 -17.97 -4.33
N ARG A 728 12.25 -17.81 -4.63
CA ARG A 728 11.49 -16.61 -4.31
C ARG A 728 11.44 -16.35 -2.81
N GLU A 729 11.14 -17.38 -2.01
CA GLU A 729 11.09 -17.25 -0.55
C GLU A 729 12.46 -16.93 0.06
N GLU A 730 13.52 -17.57 -0.41
CA GLU A 730 14.88 -17.29 0.07
C GLU A 730 15.37 -15.89 -0.35
N LEU A 731 14.97 -15.38 -1.52
CA LEU A 731 15.22 -14.00 -1.91
C LEU A 731 14.40 -13.01 -1.06
N ARG A 732 13.16 -13.36 -0.69
CA ARG A 732 12.32 -12.57 0.22
C ARG A 732 13.01 -12.34 1.56
N ILE A 733 13.67 -13.37 2.09
CA ILE A 733 14.48 -13.28 3.31
C ILE A 733 15.69 -12.35 3.12
N CYS A 734 16.39 -12.40 1.98
CA CYS A 734 17.48 -11.45 1.69
C CYS A 734 16.99 -10.01 1.68
N VAL A 735 15.87 -9.75 1.01
CA VAL A 735 15.26 -8.42 0.95
C VAL A 735 14.88 -7.93 2.35
N GLN A 736 14.27 -8.80 3.16
CA GLN A 736 13.93 -8.47 4.54
C GLN A 736 15.15 -8.02 5.35
N ARG A 737 16.27 -8.74 5.23
CA ARG A 737 17.54 -8.37 5.90
C ARG A 737 18.09 -7.04 5.39
N ALA A 738 18.11 -6.83 4.07
CA ALA A 738 18.58 -5.58 3.48
C ALA A 738 17.75 -4.37 3.92
N LEU A 739 16.42 -4.47 3.91
CA LEU A 739 15.52 -3.41 4.38
C LEU A 739 15.74 -3.11 5.88
N ARG A 740 15.89 -4.14 6.72
CA ARG A 740 16.18 -3.99 8.16
C ARG A 740 17.53 -3.31 8.43
N ALA A 741 18.54 -3.58 7.61
CA ALA A 741 19.84 -2.91 7.66
C ALA A 741 19.80 -1.46 7.15
N GLY A 742 18.65 -1.00 6.64
CA GLY A 742 18.47 0.37 6.15
C GLY A 742 18.82 0.56 4.67
N VAL A 743 18.99 -0.53 3.90
CA VAL A 743 19.15 -0.46 2.44
C VAL A 743 17.80 -0.12 1.81
N PRO A 744 17.64 1.00 1.10
CA PRO A 744 16.36 1.35 0.51
C PRO A 744 15.96 0.40 -0.63
N ARG A 745 14.66 0.18 -0.81
CA ARG A 745 14.11 -0.75 -1.80
C ARG A 745 14.55 -0.45 -3.23
N TRP A 746 14.73 0.83 -3.58
CA TRP A 746 15.23 1.23 -4.90
C TRP A 746 16.69 0.86 -5.16
N ASN A 747 17.47 0.49 -4.14
CA ASN A 747 18.86 0.05 -4.26
C ASN A 747 19.01 -1.47 -4.31
N ILE A 748 17.92 -2.24 -4.39
CA ILE A 748 17.99 -3.70 -4.38
C ILE A 748 17.64 -4.26 -5.77
N ILE A 749 18.51 -5.11 -6.31
CA ILE A 749 18.28 -5.91 -7.51
C ILE A 749 18.29 -7.39 -7.10
N LEU A 750 17.38 -8.19 -7.65
CA LEU A 750 17.29 -9.63 -7.34
C LEU A 750 17.91 -10.46 -8.45
N ASP A 751 18.67 -11.51 -8.10
CA ASP A 751 19.13 -12.52 -9.06
C ASP A 751 18.72 -13.93 -8.56
N PRO A 752 17.93 -14.70 -9.33
CA PRO A 752 17.52 -16.06 -8.94
C PRO A 752 18.67 -17.09 -8.93
N GLY A 753 19.90 -16.70 -9.30
CA GLY A 753 21.10 -17.52 -9.21
C GLY A 753 21.09 -18.67 -10.21
N ILE A 754 20.78 -18.39 -11.48
CA ILE A 754 20.68 -19.42 -12.52
C ILE A 754 22.02 -20.16 -12.67
N GLY A 755 21.98 -21.48 -12.46
CA GLY A 755 23.18 -22.34 -12.46
C GLY A 755 23.98 -22.35 -11.16
N PHE A 756 23.50 -21.75 -10.06
CA PHE A 756 24.11 -21.78 -8.73
C PHE A 756 23.24 -22.54 -7.72
N ALA A 757 23.71 -23.68 -7.22
CA ALA A 757 22.92 -24.55 -6.36
C ALA A 757 21.57 -24.98 -6.97
N LYS A 758 21.54 -25.25 -8.28
CA LYS A 758 20.38 -25.82 -8.98
C LYS A 758 20.79 -26.97 -9.88
N SER A 759 19.88 -27.92 -10.06
CA SER A 759 19.99 -28.89 -11.15
C SER A 759 19.86 -28.20 -12.51
N ARG A 760 20.14 -28.94 -13.59
CA ARG A 760 19.92 -28.46 -14.96
C ARG A 760 18.44 -28.12 -15.18
N GLU A 761 17.56 -29.01 -14.75
CA GLU A 761 16.11 -28.88 -14.86
C GLU A 761 15.63 -27.66 -14.07
N GLY A 762 16.15 -27.46 -12.86
CA GLY A 762 15.82 -26.30 -12.03
C GLY A 762 16.31 -24.98 -12.65
N SER A 763 17.51 -24.96 -13.23
CA SER A 763 18.02 -23.77 -13.95
C SER A 763 17.17 -23.43 -15.17
N LEU A 764 16.74 -24.44 -15.94
CA LEU A 764 15.83 -24.24 -17.08
C LEU A 764 14.43 -23.77 -16.62
N ALA A 765 13.94 -24.27 -15.49
CA ALA A 765 12.68 -23.81 -14.91
C ALA A 765 12.72 -22.33 -14.54
N LEU A 766 13.81 -21.87 -13.90
CA LEU A 766 14.01 -20.46 -13.57
C LEU A 766 14.10 -19.57 -14.81
N VAL A 767 14.79 -19.99 -15.88
CA VAL A 767 14.80 -19.24 -17.16
C VAL A 767 13.38 -19.10 -17.73
N ARG A 768 12.59 -20.18 -17.73
CA ARG A 768 11.20 -20.15 -18.24
C ARG A 768 10.26 -19.29 -17.40
N ARG A 769 10.52 -19.19 -16.09
CA ARG A 769 9.61 -18.60 -15.09
C ARG A 769 10.25 -17.41 -14.36
N VAL A 770 11.16 -16.68 -14.99
CA VAL A 770 11.85 -15.54 -14.36
C VAL A 770 10.86 -14.47 -13.86
N GLY A 771 9.78 -14.21 -14.62
CA GLY A 771 8.74 -13.28 -14.21
C GLY A 771 7.95 -13.70 -12.97
N ASP A 772 7.98 -14.99 -12.60
CA ASP A 772 7.29 -15.48 -11.40
C ASP A 772 8.03 -15.08 -10.12
N ILE A 773 9.33 -14.76 -10.18
CA ILE A 773 10.14 -14.32 -9.03
C ILE A 773 9.55 -13.05 -8.40
N THR A 774 9.03 -12.13 -9.22
CA THR A 774 8.45 -10.85 -8.78
C THR A 774 6.96 -10.72 -9.09
N SER A 775 6.29 -11.82 -9.45
CA SER A 775 4.84 -11.82 -9.71
C SER A 775 4.00 -11.62 -8.44
N PRO A 776 2.78 -11.09 -8.52
CA PRO A 776 1.92 -10.82 -7.36
C PRO A 776 1.15 -12.05 -6.82
N ARG A 777 1.60 -13.30 -7.02
CA ARG A 777 0.90 -14.48 -6.49
C ARG A 777 0.63 -14.32 -4.99
N VAL A 778 -0.63 -14.54 -4.58
CA VAL A 778 -1.09 -14.47 -3.19
C VAL A 778 -0.43 -15.61 -2.41
N GLU A 779 0.71 -15.32 -1.81
CA GLU A 779 1.25 -16.20 -0.78
C GLU A 779 0.40 -16.02 0.47
N ARG A 780 -0.29 -17.09 0.89
CA ARG A 780 -0.69 -17.24 2.29
C ARG A 780 0.60 -17.34 3.09
N VAL A 781 1.13 -16.20 3.50
CA VAL A 781 2.10 -16.16 4.59
C VAL A 781 1.29 -16.35 5.85
N GLU A 782 1.19 -17.59 6.32
CA GLU A 782 0.99 -17.82 7.74
C GLU A 782 2.22 -17.22 8.42
N VAL A 783 2.08 -16.02 8.98
CA VAL A 783 3.03 -15.54 9.97
C VAL A 783 2.91 -16.52 11.12
N ARG A 784 3.79 -17.53 11.14
CA ARG A 784 4.10 -18.22 12.39
C ARG A 784 4.72 -17.16 13.26
N GLU A 785 3.91 -16.55 14.12
CA GLU A 785 4.41 -15.88 15.31
C GLU A 785 5.27 -16.92 16.04
N HIS A 786 6.59 -16.82 15.89
CA HIS A 786 7.49 -17.42 16.86
C HIS A 786 7.16 -16.71 18.17
N LYS A 787 6.40 -17.40 19.02
CA LYS A 787 6.34 -17.08 20.44
C LYS A 787 7.68 -17.49 21.02
N ASP A 788 8.69 -16.66 20.80
CA ASP A 788 9.89 -16.74 21.62
C ASP A 788 9.50 -16.03 22.93
N GLU A 789 9.19 -16.83 23.96
CA GLU A 789 8.69 -16.39 25.26
C GLU A 789 9.78 -15.72 26.13
N ASP A 790 10.98 -15.46 25.58
CA ASP A 790 12.18 -15.02 26.31
C ASP A 790 12.83 -13.73 25.77
N ASP A 791 12.13 -12.89 25.00
CA ASP A 791 12.68 -11.59 24.59
C ASP A 791 12.57 -10.56 25.73
N ASP A 792 13.70 -10.39 26.45
CA ASP A 792 14.00 -9.28 27.34
C ASP A 792 13.61 -7.91 26.71
N GLU A 793 13.30 -6.92 27.56
CA GLU A 793 12.73 -5.59 27.30
C GLU A 793 13.39 -4.70 26.20
N GLY A 794 14.34 -5.21 25.41
CA GLY A 794 15.15 -4.50 24.42
C GLY A 794 14.59 -4.37 23.00
N ASP A 795 13.65 -5.20 22.53
CA ASP A 795 13.20 -5.16 21.11
C ASP A 795 11.69 -4.97 20.89
N ALA A 796 11.14 -3.88 21.45
CA ALA A 796 9.84 -3.35 21.03
C ALA A 796 9.78 -2.97 19.52
N LEU A 797 10.93 -3.01 18.82
CA LEU A 797 11.14 -2.70 17.41
C LEU A 797 10.99 -3.92 16.48
N ALA A 798 11.12 -5.16 16.98
CA ALA A 798 10.90 -6.40 16.23
C ALA A 798 9.51 -6.50 15.59
N ARG A 799 8.54 -5.76 16.13
CA ARG A 799 7.16 -5.77 15.66
C ARG A 799 7.03 -5.11 14.29
N PHE A 800 7.84 -4.12 13.89
CA PHE A 800 7.61 -3.34 12.64
C PHE A 800 8.21 -4.05 11.41
N VAL A 801 7.39 -4.84 10.71
CA VAL A 801 7.83 -5.63 9.55
C VAL A 801 7.54 -4.87 8.26
N PRO A 802 8.55 -4.64 7.38
CA PRO A 802 8.36 -3.99 6.09
C PRO A 802 7.46 -4.81 5.17
N ASN A 803 6.96 -4.23 4.08
CA ASN A 803 6.26 -4.98 3.04
C ASN A 803 7.21 -5.93 2.32
N LEU A 804 7.08 -7.22 2.58
CA LEU A 804 7.97 -8.26 2.03
C LEU A 804 7.57 -8.74 0.63
N SER A 805 6.61 -8.09 -0.02
CA SER A 805 6.29 -8.40 -1.42
C SER A 805 7.51 -8.18 -2.32
N LEU A 806 7.89 -9.21 -3.09
CA LEU A 806 8.92 -9.11 -4.13
C LEU A 806 8.41 -8.47 -5.42
N ARG A 807 7.18 -7.94 -5.43
CA ARG A 807 6.62 -7.27 -6.60
C ARG A 807 7.50 -6.09 -7.01
N ASN A 808 7.65 -5.91 -8.32
CA ASN A 808 8.32 -4.76 -8.95
C ASN A 808 9.84 -4.63 -8.72
N PHE A 809 10.49 -5.49 -7.94
CA PHE A 809 11.95 -5.47 -7.84
C PHE A 809 12.59 -5.74 -9.21
N PRO A 810 13.67 -5.01 -9.58
CA PRO A 810 14.42 -5.32 -10.78
C PRO A 810 15.06 -6.71 -10.70
N VAL A 811 15.01 -7.46 -11.80
CA VAL A 811 15.56 -8.82 -11.86
C VAL A 811 16.76 -8.90 -12.80
N LEU A 812 17.90 -9.35 -12.29
CA LEU A 812 19.08 -9.73 -13.04
C LEU A 812 19.06 -11.24 -13.31
N ILE A 813 19.53 -11.67 -14.49
CA ILE A 813 19.89 -13.07 -14.75
C ILE A 813 21.30 -13.19 -15.34
N GLY A 814 22.05 -14.21 -14.92
CA GLY A 814 23.38 -14.54 -15.46
C GLY A 814 23.46 -15.90 -16.16
N PRO A 815 22.87 -16.09 -17.36
CA PRO A 815 22.88 -17.39 -18.04
C PRO A 815 24.19 -17.71 -18.77
N SER A 816 25.06 -16.72 -18.98
CA SER A 816 26.18 -16.81 -19.92
C SER A 816 27.19 -17.91 -19.64
N ARG A 817 27.49 -18.71 -20.67
CA ARG A 817 28.48 -19.80 -20.69
C ARG A 817 28.26 -20.91 -19.64
N LYS A 818 27.10 -20.95 -18.96
CA LYS A 818 26.79 -21.92 -17.90
C LYS A 818 26.64 -23.35 -18.44
N ARG A 819 27.02 -24.35 -17.63
CA ARG A 819 27.04 -25.77 -18.02
C ARG A 819 25.65 -26.33 -18.39
N PHE A 820 24.58 -25.85 -17.78
CA PHE A 820 23.22 -26.37 -18.03
C PHE A 820 22.71 -26.08 -19.46
N LEU A 821 23.31 -25.10 -20.13
CA LEU A 821 23.02 -24.70 -21.53
C LEU A 821 23.75 -25.52 -22.57
N ALA A 822 24.62 -26.45 -22.15
CA ALA A 822 25.28 -27.36 -23.07
C ALA A 822 24.24 -28.16 -23.90
N PRO A 823 24.42 -28.25 -25.24
CA PRO A 823 23.56 -29.07 -26.08
C PRO A 823 23.58 -30.52 -25.59
N THR A 824 22.40 -31.12 -25.42
CA THR A 824 22.29 -32.58 -25.24
C THR A 824 22.81 -33.27 -26.50
N THR A 825 23.56 -34.36 -26.31
CA THR A 825 24.32 -35.16 -27.30
C THR A 825 23.57 -35.64 -28.54
N ALA A 826 22.26 -35.36 -28.66
CA ALA A 826 21.47 -35.65 -29.85
C ALA A 826 21.82 -34.76 -31.05
N TYR A 827 22.40 -33.55 -30.85
CA TYR A 827 22.67 -32.61 -31.95
C TYR A 827 24.08 -32.73 -32.56
N THR A 828 25.05 -33.24 -31.79
CA THR A 828 26.44 -33.41 -32.26
C THR A 828 26.60 -34.60 -33.22
N SER A 829 25.76 -35.64 -33.11
CA SER A 829 25.77 -36.76 -34.06
C SER A 829 25.32 -36.35 -35.47
N ALA A 830 24.35 -35.43 -35.59
CA ALA A 830 23.86 -34.94 -36.88
C ALA A 830 24.81 -33.95 -37.56
N ALA A 831 25.57 -33.16 -36.80
CA ALA A 831 26.60 -32.27 -37.35
C ALA A 831 27.85 -33.05 -37.78
N ALA A 832 28.32 -34.01 -36.98
CA ALA A 832 29.44 -34.88 -37.34
C ALA A 832 29.13 -35.82 -38.52
N ALA A 833 27.87 -36.28 -38.65
CA ALA A 833 27.43 -37.08 -39.80
C ALA A 833 27.43 -36.29 -41.12
N ARG A 834 27.28 -34.95 -41.08
CA ARG A 834 27.31 -34.10 -42.29
C ARG A 834 28.72 -33.85 -42.80
N THR A 835 29.74 -33.86 -41.93
CA THR A 835 31.16 -33.74 -42.32
C THR A 835 31.80 -35.09 -42.69
N ALA A 836 31.24 -36.22 -42.24
CA ALA A 836 31.78 -37.55 -42.51
C ALA A 836 31.38 -38.14 -43.89
N HIS A 837 30.49 -37.50 -44.65
CA HIS A 837 30.04 -38.02 -45.95
C HIS A 837 31.05 -37.85 -47.11
N ALA A 838 32.28 -37.42 -46.83
CA ALA A 838 33.33 -37.21 -47.84
C ALA A 838 34.51 -38.22 -47.81
N SER A 839 34.45 -39.31 -47.02
CA SER A 839 35.53 -40.33 -47.08
C SER A 839 35.07 -41.75 -46.74
N ALA A 840 34.88 -42.54 -47.81
CA ALA A 840 35.14 -43.98 -47.99
C ALA A 840 34.69 -45.04 -46.95
N ASN A 841 33.84 -45.96 -47.45
CA ASN A 841 33.87 -47.44 -47.38
C ASN A 841 34.66 -48.17 -46.27
N GLY A 842 33.97 -49.06 -45.55
CA GLY A 842 34.59 -50.21 -44.87
C GLY A 842 33.74 -50.79 -43.73
N ALA A 843 33.44 -52.08 -43.79
CA ALA A 843 32.53 -52.81 -42.90
C ALA A 843 33.14 -53.17 -41.51
N SER A 844 32.31 -53.20 -40.46
CA SER A 844 32.19 -54.33 -39.50
C SER A 844 31.07 -54.09 -38.49
N THR A 845 30.35 -55.14 -38.14
CA THR A 845 29.22 -55.19 -37.20
C THR A 845 29.67 -55.77 -35.86
N GLY A 846 29.43 -55.05 -34.76
CA GLY A 846 29.52 -55.54 -33.37
C GLY A 846 28.58 -54.71 -32.47
N PRO A 847 27.98 -55.27 -31.40
CA PRO A 847 27.00 -54.56 -30.60
C PRO A 847 27.70 -53.55 -29.69
N ALA A 848 27.62 -52.27 -30.06
CA ALA A 848 28.14 -51.18 -29.25
C ALA A 848 27.14 -50.86 -28.13
N THR A 849 27.58 -51.05 -26.89
CA THR A 849 27.07 -50.29 -25.74
C THR A 849 27.18 -48.80 -26.06
N ALA A 850 26.07 -48.07 -25.92
CA ALA A 850 26.03 -46.64 -26.24
C ALA A 850 27.08 -45.88 -25.41
N PRO A 851 28.08 -45.23 -26.03
CA PRO A 851 28.98 -44.36 -25.30
C PRO A 851 28.24 -43.04 -25.02
N THR A 852 28.13 -42.68 -23.75
CA THR A 852 27.82 -41.31 -23.33
C THR A 852 28.99 -40.41 -23.73
N ALA A 853 28.98 -39.90 -24.96
CA ALA A 853 29.98 -38.94 -25.42
C ALA A 853 29.84 -37.60 -24.67
N PRO A 854 30.95 -36.90 -24.38
CA PRO A 854 30.95 -35.73 -23.50
C PRO A 854 30.31 -34.50 -24.16
N VAL A 855 29.62 -33.71 -23.33
CA VAL A 855 29.28 -32.30 -23.58
C VAL A 855 30.53 -31.55 -24.05
N SER A 856 30.43 -30.62 -25.02
CA SER A 856 31.60 -29.78 -25.38
C SER A 856 32.18 -29.15 -24.10
N PRO A 857 33.45 -29.44 -23.77
CA PRO A 857 34.04 -28.99 -22.52
C PRO A 857 34.19 -27.47 -22.51
N ASP A 858 34.31 -26.84 -23.68
CA ASP A 858 34.64 -25.42 -23.80
C ASP A 858 33.42 -24.51 -23.50
N PRO A 859 33.52 -23.62 -22.49
CA PRO A 859 32.51 -22.59 -22.26
C PRO A 859 32.30 -21.63 -23.44
N GLN A 860 33.29 -21.42 -24.31
CA GLN A 860 33.21 -20.53 -25.48
C GLN A 860 32.25 -21.03 -26.56
N ASP A 861 32.00 -22.34 -26.65
CA ASP A 861 31.05 -22.92 -27.63
C ASP A 861 29.58 -22.64 -27.31
N ARG A 862 29.29 -21.93 -26.20
CA ARG A 862 27.94 -21.74 -25.66
C ARG A 862 27.31 -20.39 -25.99
N VAL A 863 27.89 -19.62 -26.92
CA VAL A 863 27.37 -18.28 -27.29
C VAL A 863 25.92 -18.35 -27.77
N PHE A 864 25.58 -19.26 -28.68
CA PHE A 864 24.20 -19.37 -29.19
C PHE A 864 23.21 -19.90 -28.15
N SER A 865 23.62 -20.84 -27.29
CA SER A 865 22.77 -21.28 -26.17
C SER A 865 22.55 -20.14 -25.17
N THR A 866 23.57 -19.30 -24.95
CA THR A 866 23.46 -18.09 -24.13
C THR A 866 22.46 -17.11 -24.75
N ALA A 867 22.55 -16.86 -26.06
CA ALA A 867 21.60 -16.00 -26.77
C ALA A 867 20.14 -16.46 -26.58
N ALA A 868 19.88 -17.77 -26.70
CA ALA A 868 18.55 -18.32 -26.48
C ALA A 868 18.05 -18.10 -25.04
N ALA A 869 18.91 -18.28 -24.04
CA ALA A 869 18.57 -18.06 -22.63
C ALA A 869 18.35 -16.57 -22.31
N CYS A 870 19.17 -15.67 -22.87
CA CYS A 870 18.99 -14.22 -22.75
C CYS A 870 17.66 -13.78 -23.37
N ALA A 871 17.33 -14.23 -24.58
CA ALA A 871 16.06 -13.91 -25.22
C ALA A 871 14.86 -14.41 -24.40
N ALA A 872 14.93 -15.64 -23.87
CA ALA A 872 13.90 -16.18 -22.99
C ALA A 872 13.75 -15.39 -21.68
N GLY A 873 14.85 -14.95 -21.09
CA GLY A 873 14.84 -14.10 -19.91
C GLY A 873 14.19 -12.74 -20.15
N VAL A 874 14.53 -12.10 -21.27
CA VAL A 874 13.91 -10.83 -21.70
C VAL A 874 12.40 -11.02 -21.91
N ALA A 875 11.99 -12.10 -22.58
CA ALA A 875 10.58 -12.44 -22.76
C ALA A 875 9.85 -12.66 -21.42
N GLY A 876 10.54 -13.21 -20.42
CA GLY A 876 10.02 -13.37 -19.06
C GLY A 876 10.08 -12.10 -18.20
N GLY A 877 10.60 -10.99 -18.73
CA GLY A 877 10.58 -9.68 -18.09
C GLY A 877 11.82 -9.31 -17.28
N CYS A 878 12.94 -10.05 -17.35
CA CYS A 878 14.16 -9.69 -16.63
C CYS A 878 14.70 -8.31 -17.06
N ASP A 879 15.14 -7.50 -16.11
CA ASP A 879 15.57 -6.12 -16.33
C ASP A 879 17.05 -6.02 -16.69
N PHE A 880 17.85 -7.01 -16.28
CA PHE A 880 19.28 -7.08 -16.57
C PHE A 880 19.67 -8.47 -17.06
N VAL A 881 20.63 -8.52 -17.99
CA VAL A 881 21.32 -9.77 -18.37
C VAL A 881 22.83 -9.62 -18.17
N ARG A 882 23.45 -10.58 -17.49
CA ARG A 882 24.90 -10.64 -17.23
C ARG A 882 25.59 -11.60 -18.20
N VAL A 883 26.53 -11.09 -19.01
CA VAL A 883 27.11 -11.81 -20.16
C VAL A 883 28.60 -11.60 -20.34
N HIS A 884 29.29 -12.57 -20.96
CA HIS A 884 30.68 -12.43 -21.39
C HIS A 884 30.79 -11.80 -22.79
N ASP A 885 29.93 -12.21 -23.72
CA ASP A 885 30.01 -11.85 -25.14
C ASP A 885 29.16 -10.59 -25.45
N THR A 886 29.62 -9.42 -25.00
CA THR A 886 28.86 -8.15 -25.01
C THR A 886 28.26 -7.81 -26.38
N HIS A 887 29.10 -7.66 -27.41
CA HIS A 887 28.65 -7.27 -28.75
C HIS A 887 27.60 -8.24 -29.30
N ALA A 888 27.84 -9.55 -29.20
CA ALA A 888 26.92 -10.56 -29.71
C ALA A 888 25.58 -10.58 -28.93
N MET A 889 25.61 -10.38 -27.61
CA MET A 889 24.40 -10.42 -26.79
C MET A 889 23.61 -9.10 -26.85
N LEU A 890 24.24 -7.96 -27.18
CA LEU A 890 23.53 -6.70 -27.35
C LEU A 890 22.43 -6.83 -28.41
N ASP A 891 22.76 -7.33 -29.60
CA ASP A 891 21.80 -7.50 -30.70
C ASP A 891 20.65 -8.44 -30.31
N VAL A 892 20.97 -9.54 -29.60
CA VAL A 892 19.97 -10.49 -29.10
C VAL A 892 19.01 -9.82 -28.14
N VAL A 893 19.54 -9.08 -27.15
CA VAL A 893 18.75 -8.38 -26.13
C VAL A 893 17.89 -7.28 -26.74
N ARG A 894 18.44 -6.50 -27.67
CA ARG A 894 17.69 -5.43 -28.37
C ARG A 894 16.58 -5.98 -29.24
N THR A 895 16.86 -7.07 -29.96
CA THR A 895 15.86 -7.77 -30.76
C THR A 895 14.77 -8.35 -29.85
N ALA A 896 15.15 -8.96 -28.72
CA ALA A 896 14.20 -9.49 -27.76
C ALA A 896 13.33 -8.38 -27.13
N ASP A 897 13.93 -7.26 -26.71
CA ASP A 897 13.18 -6.10 -26.21
C ASP A 897 12.17 -5.60 -27.25
N ALA A 898 12.56 -5.52 -28.52
CA ALA A 898 11.67 -5.11 -29.61
C ALA A 898 10.50 -6.07 -29.84
N ILE A 899 10.67 -7.37 -29.55
CA ILE A 899 9.62 -8.39 -29.67
C ILE A 899 8.67 -8.34 -28.47
N TRP A 900 9.20 -8.30 -27.24
CA TRP A 900 8.42 -8.56 -26.02
C TRP A 900 8.07 -7.33 -25.18
N ARG A 901 8.78 -6.20 -25.33
CA ARG A 901 8.56 -4.97 -24.54
C ARG A 901 7.81 -3.86 -25.30
N VAL A 902 7.08 -4.20 -26.36
CA VAL A 902 6.30 -3.27 -27.19
C VAL A 902 5.32 -2.45 -26.32
N GLY A 903 5.52 -1.12 -26.26
CA GLY A 903 4.69 -0.19 -25.48
C GLY A 903 5.42 0.64 -24.42
N ALA A 904 6.70 0.34 -24.12
CA ALA A 904 7.54 1.25 -23.34
C ALA A 904 7.87 2.50 -24.19
N PRO A 905 7.82 3.74 -23.65
CA PRO A 905 8.11 4.93 -24.43
C PRO A 905 9.54 4.84 -24.97
N SER A 906 9.68 4.78 -26.30
CA SER A 906 10.98 4.78 -26.97
C SER A 906 11.80 5.97 -26.47
N THR A 907 12.91 5.71 -25.79
CA THR A 907 13.97 6.70 -25.61
C THR A 907 14.60 6.93 -26.97
N SER A 908 13.99 7.79 -27.79
CA SER A 908 14.79 8.54 -28.74
C SER A 908 15.75 9.40 -27.92
N PRO A 909 17.04 9.51 -28.28
CA PRO A 909 17.90 10.51 -27.66
C PRO A 909 17.25 11.87 -27.91
N SER A 910 16.95 12.60 -26.84
CA SER A 910 16.43 13.96 -26.93
C SER A 910 17.44 14.79 -27.71
N ALA A 911 17.06 15.20 -28.93
CA ALA A 911 17.77 16.22 -29.69
C ALA A 911 17.55 17.61 -29.06
N SER A 912 17.97 17.79 -27.80
CA SER A 912 17.88 19.06 -27.08
C SER A 912 19.15 19.36 -26.26
N SER A 913 20.32 19.08 -26.83
CA SER A 913 21.62 19.55 -26.33
C SER A 913 22.45 20.25 -27.42
N LEU A 914 21.76 20.99 -28.29
CA LEU A 914 22.36 21.99 -29.19
C LEU A 914 21.48 23.26 -29.17
N VAL A 915 21.37 23.93 -28.02
CA VAL A 915 21.40 25.40 -27.84
C VAL A 915 21.84 25.67 -26.41
#